data_AF-A0A2D9QQC1-F1
#
_entry.id   AF-A0A2D9QQC1-F1
#
_cell.length_a   1.000
_cell.length_b   1.000
_cell.length_c   1.000
_cell.angle_alpha   90.00
_cell.angle_beta   90.00
_cell.angle_gamma   90.00
#
_symmetry.space_group_name_H-M   'P 1'
#
loop_
_entity.id
_entity.type
_entity.pdbx_description
1 polymer ?
#
loop_
_entity_poly.entity_id
_entity_poly.type
_entity_poly.pdbx_seq_one_letter_code
_entity_poly.pdbx_strand_id
1 'polypeptide(L)'
;MQSSRSRKIILKNTYIIQKITILIFYLLAIYLTYAEDSEFKVVSPKWTDNPPRIDGQLDEASWQLATIINDFVQHEPTAGAPTELKTNVYLLYDENRLYVGFECHKPDMDKLMANETRRDSRFFLDDYVAVYLDTYLDLRDCYGFELNALGTQTDRRIQNEGANSGRRGSDRAWDCDWDGQAIQQEDKWTAEFSIPFAELRFAKKADSIWGINFWRQDRSSREDVSWSDLNGREYAVSKFGHLVNLEVENLNTRKPLKVKPYGTIMPQKIGDQKFKTEPSVGIDFRYPLSNLAFDFTLNPDFAQIEADPDMVNLTDIPLRFAEKRPFFQEGNEIFQTPIELFYSRRVEDLKQGGKMAGKIGDYNAAFVLAQAGPEDITREVDIGELPLGNYAYSVFRLQREFGQSATVGLLGVNKQNGSDYDRTSGIDARFVLPENLEMNLEYASEWKAGLAQEQATFAELSRKANFFSFKARYFDVGEHFNPETGFIPRVDRRGINLLTSLEKRWKGRIQFLRSAPEYERLYNHQGTLTNHRFKFENIIGISNMYFFLSPEWYYHLEDDGEKFTDRTLDFFCGWFPPKWISVRTRGSFGIRSGHESLFAGPEITIRPTDKFNLEIQQQRLIEDAKLVESTMRVALNYQFDQRIYARSTLELTIEKDRRFFALFAYEYKPESNFFVVYNNYHSKDGENEQILFVKLVYLQKLFG
;
A
#
# COMPACT_ATOMS: atom_id res chain seq x y z
N MET A 1 36.17 -30.02 17.47
CA MET A 1 35.11 -30.31 16.48
C MET A 1 34.17 -29.11 16.24
N GLN A 2 33.84 -28.30 17.25
CA GLN A 2 33.06 -27.06 17.08
C GLN A 2 33.77 -26.00 16.19
N SER A 3 35.10 -25.79 16.32
CA SER A 3 35.83 -24.77 15.55
C SER A 3 35.95 -25.03 14.04
N SER A 4 35.83 -26.29 13.59
CA SER A 4 35.87 -26.61 12.15
C SER A 4 34.50 -26.48 11.48
N ARG A 5 33.40 -26.62 12.24
CA ARG A 5 32.03 -26.36 11.74
C ARG A 5 31.81 -24.85 11.56
N SER A 6 32.18 -24.03 12.55
CA SER A 6 32.09 -22.56 12.43
C SER A 6 32.97 -22.00 11.31
N ARG A 7 34.21 -22.51 11.11
CA ARG A 7 35.03 -22.12 9.94
C ARG A 7 34.42 -22.52 8.59
N LYS A 8 33.79 -23.70 8.49
CA LYS A 8 33.13 -24.15 7.25
C LYS A 8 31.88 -23.33 6.93
N ILE A 9 31.11 -22.94 7.94
CA ILE A 9 29.95 -22.06 7.79
C ILE A 9 30.41 -20.67 7.33
N ILE A 10 31.40 -20.07 8.01
CA ILE A 10 31.96 -18.77 7.63
C ILE A 10 32.46 -18.77 6.17
N LEU A 11 33.22 -19.80 5.75
CA LEU A 11 33.73 -19.91 4.38
C LEU A 11 32.63 -20.08 3.31
N LYS A 12 31.57 -20.85 3.63
CA LYS A 12 30.42 -21.04 2.72
C LYS A 12 29.62 -19.75 2.57
N ASN A 13 29.48 -18.98 3.65
CA ASN A 13 28.76 -17.70 3.68
C ASN A 13 29.48 -16.63 2.86
N THR A 14 30.81 -16.50 3.03
CA THR A 14 31.63 -15.59 2.23
C THR A 14 31.53 -15.93 0.73
N TYR A 15 31.46 -17.21 0.38
CA TYR A 15 31.37 -17.65 -1.01
C TYR A 15 30.02 -17.31 -1.68
N ILE A 16 28.90 -17.42 -0.97
CA ILE A 16 27.57 -17.05 -1.49
C ILE A 16 27.47 -15.53 -1.68
N ILE A 17 27.85 -14.76 -0.66
CA ILE A 17 27.89 -13.28 -0.73
C ILE A 17 28.76 -12.85 -1.92
N GLN A 18 29.97 -13.41 -2.06
CA GLN A 18 30.87 -13.10 -3.15
C GLN A 18 30.25 -13.40 -4.53
N LYS A 19 29.55 -14.52 -4.70
CA LYS A 19 28.85 -14.84 -5.96
C LYS A 19 27.73 -13.87 -6.27
N ILE A 20 26.92 -13.51 -5.27
CA ILE A 20 25.82 -12.55 -5.43
C ILE A 20 26.40 -11.18 -5.80
N THR A 21 27.45 -10.72 -5.11
CA THR A 21 28.13 -9.46 -5.44
C THR A 21 28.70 -9.46 -6.86
N ILE A 22 29.34 -10.56 -7.29
CA ILE A 22 29.86 -10.71 -8.65
C ILE A 22 28.72 -10.69 -9.68
N LEU A 23 27.60 -11.38 -9.42
CA LEU A 23 26.43 -11.38 -10.28
C LEU A 23 25.84 -9.97 -10.42
N ILE A 24 25.65 -9.26 -9.31
CA ILE A 24 25.18 -7.87 -9.29
C ILE A 24 26.10 -6.98 -10.13
N PHE A 25 27.42 -7.12 -9.98
CA PHE A 25 28.38 -6.33 -10.76
C PHE A 25 28.32 -6.65 -12.26
N TYR A 26 28.17 -7.93 -12.63
CA TYR A 26 28.02 -8.36 -14.02
C TYR A 26 26.72 -7.86 -14.64
N LEU A 27 25.60 -7.95 -13.91
CA LEU A 27 24.31 -7.42 -14.33
C LEU A 27 24.34 -5.89 -14.49
N LEU A 28 25.01 -5.19 -13.58
CA LEU A 28 25.20 -3.74 -13.68
C LEU A 28 26.03 -3.38 -14.91
N ALA A 29 27.10 -4.13 -15.21
CA ALA A 29 27.90 -3.92 -16.41
C ALA A 29 27.08 -4.14 -17.70
N ILE A 30 26.26 -5.19 -17.77
CA ILE A 30 25.33 -5.42 -18.89
C ILE A 30 24.34 -4.26 -19.00
N TYR A 31 23.72 -3.87 -17.89
CA TYR A 31 22.71 -2.81 -17.85
C TYR A 31 23.27 -1.49 -18.38
N LEU A 32 24.46 -1.08 -17.96
CA LEU A 32 25.10 0.16 -18.39
C LEU A 32 25.45 0.20 -19.89
N THR A 33 25.44 -0.94 -20.59
CA THR A 33 25.64 -0.99 -22.05
C THR A 33 24.36 -0.78 -22.86
N TYR A 34 23.19 -0.82 -22.21
CA TYR A 34 21.90 -0.57 -22.85
C TYR A 34 21.43 0.86 -22.54
N ALA A 35 21.48 1.74 -23.55
CA ALA A 35 20.76 3.01 -23.55
C ALA A 35 19.61 2.88 -24.55
N GLU A 36 18.37 3.03 -24.08
CA GLU A 36 17.20 3.09 -24.95
C GLU A 36 16.86 4.57 -25.19
N ASP A 37 17.00 5.04 -26.43
CA ASP A 37 16.46 6.33 -26.84
C ASP A 37 14.93 6.20 -26.93
N SER A 38 14.22 6.86 -26.02
CA SER A 38 12.76 6.98 -26.07
C SER A 38 12.37 8.40 -26.44
N GLU A 39 11.45 8.56 -27.40
CA GLU A 39 10.79 9.84 -27.64
C GLU A 39 9.71 10.06 -26.56
N PHE A 40 9.77 11.20 -25.89
CA PHE A 40 8.81 11.58 -24.85
C PHE A 40 7.89 12.68 -25.35
N LYS A 41 6.60 12.60 -24.98
CA LYS A 41 5.69 13.74 -25.14
C LYS A 41 6.19 14.89 -24.26
N VAL A 42 6.00 16.14 -24.68
CA VAL A 42 6.48 17.33 -23.95
C VAL A 42 5.32 18.30 -23.74
N VAL A 43 5.25 18.90 -22.56
CA VAL A 43 4.29 19.96 -22.24
C VAL A 43 4.95 21.06 -21.41
N SER A 44 4.52 22.30 -21.60
CA SER A 44 4.92 23.43 -20.76
C SER A 44 3.71 24.01 -20.04
N PRO A 45 3.75 24.20 -18.71
CA PRO A 45 2.66 24.82 -17.98
C PRO A 45 2.69 26.33 -18.23
N LYS A 46 1.54 27.01 -18.12
CA LYS A 46 1.48 28.48 -18.30
C LYS A 46 1.42 29.20 -16.96
N TRP A 47 2.26 30.22 -16.78
CA TRP A 47 2.23 31.09 -15.61
C TRP A 47 0.90 31.88 -15.53
N THR A 48 0.36 32.04 -14.32
CA THR A 48 -0.77 32.94 -14.03
C THR A 48 -0.52 33.82 -12.82
N ASP A 49 -0.85 35.12 -12.94
CA ASP A 49 -0.89 36.05 -11.81
C ASP A 49 -2.26 36.05 -11.10
N ASN A 50 -3.25 35.36 -11.66
CA ASN A 50 -4.61 35.25 -11.15
C ASN A 50 -4.94 33.76 -11.00
N PRO A 51 -4.60 33.12 -9.87
CA PRO A 51 -4.86 31.70 -9.66
C PRO A 51 -6.37 31.41 -9.69
N PRO A 52 -6.81 30.27 -10.27
CA PRO A 52 -8.22 29.88 -10.31
C PRO A 52 -8.75 29.55 -8.90
N ARG A 53 -10.07 29.69 -8.69
CA ARG A 53 -10.72 29.23 -7.47
C ARG A 53 -11.08 27.76 -7.66
N ILE A 54 -10.61 26.90 -6.77
CA ILE A 54 -10.88 25.46 -6.85
C ILE A 54 -12.32 25.19 -6.39
N ASP A 55 -13.25 25.19 -7.34
CA ASP A 55 -14.68 24.91 -7.10
C ASP A 55 -15.28 23.87 -8.05
N GLY A 56 -14.45 23.33 -8.95
CA GLY A 56 -14.77 22.32 -9.94
C GLY A 56 -15.15 22.92 -11.30
N GLN A 57 -15.38 24.22 -11.42
CA GLN A 57 -15.73 24.88 -12.68
C GLN A 57 -14.48 25.39 -13.40
N LEU A 58 -14.48 25.31 -14.73
CA LEU A 58 -13.39 25.79 -15.57
C LEU A 58 -13.77 27.10 -16.27
N ASP A 59 -14.32 28.07 -15.53
CA ASP A 59 -14.91 29.29 -16.09
C ASP A 59 -14.05 30.56 -15.91
N GLU A 60 -13.03 30.52 -15.05
CA GLU A 60 -12.13 31.65 -14.86
C GLU A 60 -11.29 31.98 -16.10
N ALA A 61 -10.97 33.27 -16.24
CA ALA A 61 -10.16 33.77 -17.35
C ALA A 61 -8.75 33.15 -17.40
N SER A 62 -8.20 32.71 -16.26
CA SER A 62 -6.90 32.03 -16.21
C SER A 62 -6.93 30.69 -16.95
N TRP A 63 -8.03 29.92 -16.86
CA TRP A 63 -8.19 28.66 -17.59
C TRP A 63 -8.17 28.82 -19.11
N GLN A 64 -8.61 29.96 -19.62
CA GLN A 64 -8.56 30.27 -21.06
C GLN A 64 -7.15 30.51 -21.59
N LEU A 65 -6.19 30.80 -20.71
CA LEU A 65 -4.78 31.01 -21.05
C LEU A 65 -3.94 29.74 -20.82
N ALA A 66 -4.52 28.70 -20.23
CA ALA A 66 -3.82 27.48 -19.87
C ALA A 66 -3.30 26.72 -21.08
N THR A 67 -2.24 25.95 -20.87
CA THR A 67 -1.81 24.95 -21.85
C THR A 67 -2.86 23.84 -21.89
N ILE A 68 -3.34 23.50 -23.09
CA ILE A 68 -4.37 22.48 -23.30
C ILE A 68 -3.74 21.20 -23.86
N ILE A 69 -4.08 20.07 -23.26
CA ILE A 69 -3.64 18.73 -23.65
C ILE A 69 -4.89 17.89 -23.96
N ASN A 70 -4.93 17.24 -25.12
CA ASN A 70 -6.13 16.50 -25.56
C ASN A 70 -5.84 15.25 -26.41
N ASP A 71 -4.59 14.87 -26.55
CA ASP A 71 -4.11 13.77 -27.40
C ASP A 71 -3.90 12.47 -26.60
N PHE A 72 -4.93 12.05 -25.86
CA PHE A 72 -4.91 10.83 -25.04
C PHE A 72 -4.92 9.56 -25.90
N VAL A 73 -4.31 8.50 -25.36
CA VAL A 73 -4.36 7.14 -25.92
C VAL A 73 -4.96 6.18 -24.90
N GLN A 74 -5.47 5.04 -25.37
CA GLN A 74 -5.92 3.98 -24.48
C GLN A 74 -4.72 3.40 -23.74
N HIS A 75 -4.86 3.25 -22.43
CA HIS A 75 -4.09 2.33 -21.63
C HIS A 75 -4.74 0.95 -21.66
N GLU A 76 -6.05 0.92 -21.41
CA GLU A 76 -6.91 -0.26 -21.52
C GLU A 76 -8.07 0.05 -22.45
N PRO A 77 -8.56 -0.93 -23.23
CA PRO A 77 -8.15 -2.34 -23.29
C PRO A 77 -6.95 -2.62 -24.21
N THR A 78 -6.58 -1.66 -25.07
CA THR A 78 -5.50 -1.83 -26.07
C THR A 78 -4.53 -0.66 -25.94
N ALA A 79 -3.42 -0.88 -25.23
CA ALA A 79 -2.40 0.16 -25.03
C ALA A 79 -1.96 0.82 -26.35
N GLY A 80 -1.90 2.15 -26.35
CA GLY A 80 -1.47 2.98 -27.48
C GLY A 80 -2.54 3.21 -28.56
N ALA A 81 -3.71 2.55 -28.49
CA ALA A 81 -4.78 2.75 -29.47
C ALA A 81 -5.50 4.11 -29.27
N PRO A 82 -6.12 4.69 -30.32
CA PRO A 82 -6.97 5.87 -30.18
C PRO A 82 -8.15 5.64 -29.21
N THR A 83 -8.53 6.68 -28.46
CA THR A 83 -9.69 6.67 -27.56
C THR A 83 -10.85 7.50 -28.10
N GLU A 84 -12.07 7.11 -27.76
CA GLU A 84 -13.29 7.90 -27.98
C GLU A 84 -13.59 8.85 -26.81
N LEU A 85 -12.90 8.69 -25.67
CA LEU A 85 -13.05 9.52 -24.49
C LEU A 85 -12.39 10.88 -24.67
N LYS A 86 -13.13 11.83 -25.25
CA LYS A 86 -12.69 13.22 -25.37
C LYS A 86 -12.43 13.81 -23.99
N THR A 87 -11.18 14.21 -23.77
CA THR A 87 -10.69 14.73 -22.49
C THR A 87 -9.76 15.90 -22.78
N ASN A 88 -10.02 17.05 -22.17
CA ASN A 88 -9.11 18.19 -22.20
C ASN A 88 -8.48 18.35 -20.81
N VAL A 89 -7.17 18.51 -20.76
CA VAL A 89 -6.44 18.89 -19.55
C VAL A 89 -5.86 20.28 -19.71
N TYR A 90 -6.06 21.11 -18.70
CA TYR A 90 -5.62 22.50 -18.63
C TYR A 90 -4.51 22.60 -17.59
N LEU A 91 -3.38 23.22 -17.96
CA LEU A 91 -2.20 23.28 -17.09
C LEU A 91 -1.74 24.73 -16.87
N LEU A 92 -1.76 25.14 -15.60
CA LEU A 92 -1.32 26.45 -15.11
C LEU A 92 -0.41 26.31 -13.89
N TYR A 93 0.36 27.34 -13.59
CA TYR A 93 1.09 27.43 -12.33
C TYR A 93 1.30 28.88 -11.89
N ASP A 94 1.55 29.08 -10.61
CA ASP A 94 2.05 30.34 -10.05
C ASP A 94 3.30 30.08 -9.18
N GLU A 95 3.71 31.04 -8.37
CA GLU A 95 4.87 30.87 -7.48
C GLU A 95 4.66 29.78 -6.40
N ASN A 96 3.43 29.42 -6.05
CA ASN A 96 3.10 28.56 -4.91
C ASN A 96 2.54 27.19 -5.31
N ARG A 97 1.83 27.09 -6.44
CA ARG A 97 0.99 25.93 -6.79
C ARG A 97 1.03 25.58 -8.29
N LEU A 98 0.90 24.29 -8.56
CA LEU A 98 0.56 23.75 -9.87
C LEU A 98 -0.97 23.53 -9.93
N TYR A 99 -1.61 24.02 -10.98
CA TYR A 99 -3.04 23.89 -11.20
C TYR A 99 -3.32 23.00 -12.41
N VAL A 100 -4.19 22.02 -12.22
CA VAL A 100 -4.61 21.10 -13.29
C VAL A 100 -6.12 21.06 -13.37
N GLY A 101 -6.68 21.40 -14.53
CA GLY A 101 -8.11 21.29 -14.82
C GLY A 101 -8.37 20.11 -15.74
N PHE A 102 -9.40 19.32 -15.48
CA PHE A 102 -9.89 18.26 -16.37
C PHE A 102 -11.29 18.60 -16.85
N GLU A 103 -11.50 18.51 -18.15
CA GLU A 103 -12.82 18.49 -18.78
C GLU A 103 -13.06 17.11 -19.41
N CYS A 104 -13.93 16.33 -18.78
CA CYS A 104 -14.22 14.95 -19.16
C CYS A 104 -15.56 14.86 -19.86
N HIS A 105 -15.56 14.86 -21.20
CA HIS A 105 -16.80 14.70 -21.98
C HIS A 105 -17.39 13.32 -21.73
N LYS A 106 -18.68 13.28 -21.39
CA LYS A 106 -19.41 12.06 -21.06
C LYS A 106 -20.89 12.22 -21.44
N PRO A 107 -21.28 11.82 -22.67
CA PRO A 107 -22.66 11.98 -23.13
C PRO A 107 -23.66 11.08 -22.38
N ASP A 108 -23.21 10.04 -21.68
CA ASP A 108 -24.02 9.11 -20.89
C ASP A 108 -23.81 9.31 -19.38
N MET A 109 -24.04 10.53 -18.89
CA MET A 109 -23.91 10.90 -17.47
C MET A 109 -24.77 10.04 -16.52
N ASP A 110 -25.83 9.40 -17.01
CA ASP A 110 -26.63 8.44 -16.23
C ASP A 110 -25.83 7.19 -15.81
N LYS A 111 -24.74 6.89 -16.52
CA LYS A 111 -23.82 5.78 -16.22
C LYS A 111 -22.54 6.20 -15.51
N LEU A 112 -22.39 7.48 -15.14
CA LEU A 112 -21.27 7.95 -14.34
C LEU A 112 -21.22 7.19 -13.01
N MET A 113 -20.10 6.54 -12.74
CA MET A 113 -19.89 5.83 -11.49
C MET A 113 -19.10 6.73 -10.53
N ALA A 114 -19.70 7.15 -9.43
CA ALA A 114 -19.01 7.91 -8.38
C ALA A 114 -19.66 7.63 -7.04
N ASN A 115 -19.01 6.79 -6.23
CA ASN A 115 -19.57 6.18 -5.03
C ASN A 115 -18.66 6.31 -3.80
N GLU A 116 -17.36 6.49 -4.00
CA GLU A 116 -16.40 6.64 -2.91
C GLU A 116 -16.39 8.09 -2.44
N THR A 117 -16.73 8.32 -1.18
CA THR A 117 -16.80 9.67 -0.57
C THR A 117 -15.72 9.91 0.48
N ARG A 118 -15.01 8.86 0.88
CA ARG A 118 -13.94 8.96 1.86
C ARG A 118 -12.62 9.26 1.14
N ARG A 119 -11.88 10.27 1.63
CA ARG A 119 -10.51 10.53 1.16
C ARG A 119 -9.64 9.27 1.30
N ASP A 120 -8.76 9.06 0.33
CA ASP A 120 -7.87 7.87 0.21
C ASP A 120 -8.61 6.52 0.10
N SER A 121 -9.92 6.55 -0.21
CA SER A 121 -10.62 5.38 -0.71
C SER A 121 -10.07 4.94 -2.06
N ARG A 122 -10.40 3.71 -2.44
CA ARG A 122 -9.94 3.15 -3.72
C ARG A 122 -11.02 3.33 -4.77
N PHE A 123 -10.77 4.16 -5.77
CA PHE A 123 -11.71 4.45 -6.87
C PHE A 123 -11.83 3.32 -7.92
N PHE A 124 -11.66 2.05 -7.54
CA PHE A 124 -11.67 0.92 -8.49
C PHE A 124 -12.96 0.78 -9.29
N LEU A 125 -14.06 1.24 -8.71
CA LEU A 125 -15.39 1.16 -9.30
C LEU A 125 -15.92 2.54 -9.68
N ASP A 126 -15.13 3.60 -9.55
CA ASP A 126 -15.53 4.96 -9.85
C ASP A 126 -14.83 5.46 -11.12
N ASP A 127 -15.46 6.40 -11.79
CA ASP A 127 -14.85 7.27 -12.79
C ASP A 127 -13.99 8.29 -12.05
N TYR A 128 -12.73 8.37 -12.43
CA TYR A 128 -11.77 9.28 -11.80
C TYR A 128 -10.74 9.79 -12.81
N VAL A 129 -10.09 10.89 -12.44
CA VAL A 129 -8.94 11.46 -13.14
C VAL A 129 -7.73 11.49 -12.22
N ALA A 130 -6.53 11.40 -12.79
CA ALA A 130 -5.30 11.44 -12.02
C ALA A 130 -4.22 12.30 -12.68
N VAL A 131 -3.38 12.88 -11.82
CA VAL A 131 -2.13 13.58 -12.18
C VAL A 131 -0.97 12.83 -11.52
N TYR A 132 0.02 12.45 -12.32
CA TYR A 132 1.25 11.82 -11.84
C TYR A 132 2.45 12.73 -12.10
N LEU A 133 3.31 12.91 -11.09
CA LEU A 133 4.48 13.81 -11.14
C LEU A 133 5.75 13.11 -10.69
N ASP A 134 6.71 12.92 -11.59
CA ASP A 134 8.10 12.56 -11.27
C ASP A 134 8.92 13.84 -11.20
N THR A 135 9.08 14.37 -9.99
CA THR A 135 9.68 15.69 -9.75
C THR A 135 11.21 15.71 -9.79
N TYR A 136 11.84 14.53 -9.91
CA TYR A 136 13.29 14.39 -10.05
C TYR A 136 13.71 13.95 -11.46
N LEU A 137 12.74 13.55 -12.30
CA LEU A 137 12.94 12.84 -13.55
C LEU A 137 13.88 11.64 -13.38
N ASP A 138 13.68 10.89 -12.29
CA ASP A 138 14.44 9.68 -12.01
C ASP A 138 13.87 8.45 -12.72
N LEU A 139 12.71 8.62 -13.37
CA LEU A 139 12.02 7.63 -14.21
C LEU A 139 11.50 6.43 -13.41
N ARG A 140 11.32 6.58 -12.09
CA ARG A 140 11.00 5.49 -11.16
C ARG A 140 9.94 5.87 -10.16
N ASP A 141 10.10 7.03 -9.54
CA ASP A 141 9.30 7.47 -8.42
C ASP A 141 8.39 8.60 -8.87
N CYS A 142 7.13 8.59 -8.42
CA CYS A 142 6.23 9.70 -8.68
C CYS A 142 5.21 9.92 -7.57
N TYR A 143 4.71 11.14 -7.50
CA TYR A 143 3.52 11.50 -6.74
C TYR A 143 2.29 11.25 -7.60
N GLY A 144 1.22 10.73 -7.00
CA GLY A 144 -0.08 10.57 -7.66
C GLY A 144 -1.17 11.32 -6.90
N PHE A 145 -1.98 12.08 -7.63
CA PHE A 145 -3.16 12.80 -7.14
C PHE A 145 -4.38 12.38 -7.95
N GLU A 146 -5.44 11.93 -7.29
CA GLU A 146 -6.65 11.41 -7.92
C GLU A 146 -7.90 12.13 -7.40
N LEU A 147 -8.83 12.43 -8.31
CA LEU A 147 -10.18 12.91 -8.01
C LEU A 147 -11.22 12.06 -8.72
N ASN A 148 -12.23 11.60 -7.99
CA ASN A 148 -13.45 11.09 -8.62
C ASN A 148 -14.43 12.24 -8.95
N ALA A 149 -15.51 11.92 -9.66
CA ALA A 149 -16.52 12.91 -10.07
C ALA A 149 -17.39 13.48 -8.91
N LEU A 150 -17.10 13.15 -7.65
CA LEU A 150 -17.67 13.79 -6.45
C LEU A 150 -16.68 14.77 -5.78
N GLY A 151 -15.46 14.89 -6.32
CA GLY A 151 -14.39 15.67 -5.69
C GLY A 151 -13.71 14.93 -4.53
N THR A 152 -13.93 13.62 -4.38
CA THR A 152 -13.23 12.83 -3.38
C THR A 152 -11.77 12.70 -3.77
N GLN A 153 -10.88 13.05 -2.84
CA GLN A 153 -9.43 13.07 -3.04
C GLN A 153 -8.79 11.73 -2.72
N THR A 154 -7.73 11.40 -3.44
CA THR A 154 -6.77 10.37 -3.02
C THR A 154 -5.38 10.79 -3.46
N ASP A 155 -4.39 10.57 -2.61
CA ASP A 155 -2.99 10.77 -2.96
C ASP A 155 -2.12 9.58 -2.56
N ARG A 156 -0.94 9.51 -3.16
CA ARG A 156 -0.01 8.40 -2.99
C ARG A 156 1.38 8.73 -3.45
N ARG A 157 2.34 7.95 -2.95
CA ARG A 157 3.67 7.84 -3.52
C ARG A 157 3.85 6.50 -4.21
N ILE A 158 4.34 6.55 -5.44
CA ILE A 158 4.72 5.38 -6.22
C ILE A 158 6.24 5.35 -6.23
N GLN A 159 6.82 4.20 -5.92
CA GLN A 159 8.26 4.00 -5.95
C GLN A 159 8.64 2.86 -6.88
N ASN A 160 9.80 2.99 -7.52
CA ASN A 160 10.36 1.94 -8.38
C ASN A 160 9.34 1.40 -9.41
N GLU A 161 8.54 2.27 -10.03
CA GLU A 161 7.45 1.91 -10.94
C GLU A 161 6.41 0.94 -10.34
N GLY A 162 6.21 1.02 -9.02
CA GLY A 162 5.30 0.15 -8.27
C GLY A 162 5.85 -1.25 -7.99
N ALA A 163 7.17 -1.46 -8.08
CA ALA A 163 7.79 -2.71 -7.65
C ALA A 163 7.80 -2.85 -6.11
N ASN A 164 7.83 -4.11 -5.64
CA ASN A 164 7.91 -4.53 -4.23
C ASN A 164 6.82 -3.99 -3.28
N SER A 165 5.89 -3.17 -3.75
CA SER A 165 4.78 -2.60 -2.99
C SER A 165 3.58 -3.55 -2.96
N GLY A 166 3.78 -4.73 -2.34
CA GLY A 166 2.71 -5.70 -2.05
C GLY A 166 1.77 -6.01 -3.23
N ARG A 167 0.51 -6.37 -2.95
CA ARG A 167 -0.46 -6.73 -4.01
C ARG A 167 -0.85 -5.57 -4.95
N ARG A 168 -0.45 -4.31 -4.73
CA ARG A 168 -0.99 -3.15 -5.48
C ARG A 168 -0.07 -1.92 -5.72
N GLY A 169 1.24 -2.03 -5.62
CA GLY A 169 2.13 -1.11 -6.35
C GLY A 169 2.24 0.34 -5.85
N SER A 170 1.56 0.73 -4.76
CA SER A 170 1.49 2.14 -4.33
C SER A 170 1.19 2.29 -2.84
N ASP A 171 1.94 3.19 -2.18
CA ASP A 171 1.69 3.56 -0.79
C ASP A 171 0.77 4.80 -0.73
N ARG A 172 -0.44 4.60 -0.20
CA ARG A 172 -1.43 5.67 0.05
C ARG A 172 -1.30 6.27 1.46
N ALA A 173 -0.23 5.94 2.19
CA ALA A 173 0.03 6.50 3.51
C ALA A 173 0.69 7.88 3.46
N TRP A 174 1.23 8.27 2.29
CA TRP A 174 1.64 9.65 2.06
C TRP A 174 0.39 10.52 1.91
N ASP A 175 0.33 11.59 2.70
CA ASP A 175 -0.79 12.53 2.76
C ASP A 175 -0.27 13.95 2.44
N CYS A 176 -0.82 14.54 1.39
CA CYS A 176 -0.52 15.89 0.92
C CYS A 176 -1.66 16.87 1.24
N ASP A 177 -1.32 18.09 1.65
CA ASP A 177 -2.29 19.18 1.87
C ASP A 177 -2.60 19.89 0.54
N TRP A 178 -3.34 19.23 -0.35
CA TRP A 178 -3.75 19.77 -1.66
C TRP A 178 -5.27 19.96 -1.75
N ASP A 179 -5.70 20.88 -2.61
CA ASP A 179 -7.12 21.20 -2.81
C ASP A 179 -7.61 20.61 -4.13
N GLY A 180 -8.78 20.00 -4.14
CA GLY A 180 -9.38 19.45 -5.34
C GLY A 180 -10.89 19.42 -5.27
N GLN A 181 -11.55 19.76 -6.38
CA GLN A 181 -13.01 19.81 -6.46
C GLN A 181 -13.49 19.33 -7.83
N ALA A 182 -14.65 18.69 -7.88
CA ALA A 182 -15.28 18.27 -9.13
C ALA A 182 -16.76 18.66 -9.15
N ILE A 183 -17.30 18.84 -10.35
CA ILE A 183 -18.72 19.09 -10.58
C ILE A 183 -19.23 18.31 -11.79
N GLN A 184 -20.48 17.84 -11.70
CA GLN A 184 -21.17 17.11 -12.75
C GLN A 184 -22.08 18.08 -13.52
N GLN A 185 -22.06 17.98 -14.85
CA GLN A 185 -22.89 18.76 -15.76
C GLN A 185 -23.74 17.81 -16.63
N GLU A 186 -24.46 18.33 -17.62
CA GLU A 186 -25.40 17.53 -18.42
C GLU A 186 -24.69 16.49 -19.33
N ASP A 187 -23.57 16.87 -19.94
CA ASP A 187 -22.85 16.09 -20.95
C ASP A 187 -21.36 15.86 -20.62
N LYS A 188 -20.93 16.29 -19.44
CA LYS A 188 -19.55 16.21 -18.96
C LYS A 188 -19.48 16.32 -17.45
N TRP A 189 -18.28 16.08 -16.93
CA TRP A 189 -17.89 16.49 -15.58
C TRP A 189 -16.51 17.13 -15.64
N THR A 190 -16.26 18.03 -14.70
CA THR A 190 -15.01 18.77 -14.60
C THR A 190 -14.37 18.54 -13.23
N ALA A 191 -13.05 18.59 -13.17
CA ALA A 191 -12.29 18.47 -11.93
C ALA A 191 -11.12 19.44 -11.94
N GLU A 192 -10.85 20.06 -10.80
CA GLU A 192 -9.76 21.00 -10.59
C GLU A 192 -8.84 20.51 -9.49
N PHE A 193 -7.54 20.64 -9.70
CA PHE A 193 -6.48 20.29 -8.77
C PHE A 193 -5.64 21.54 -8.47
N SER A 194 -5.25 21.70 -7.22
CA SER A 194 -4.33 22.74 -6.77
C SER A 194 -3.28 22.12 -5.86
N ILE A 195 -2.11 21.84 -6.45
CA ILE A 195 -1.03 21.06 -5.84
C ILE A 195 0.06 22.04 -5.37
N PRO A 196 0.30 22.19 -4.06
CA PRO A 196 1.31 23.12 -3.55
C PRO A 196 2.73 22.59 -3.74
N PHE A 197 3.62 23.41 -4.30
CA PHE A 197 5.03 23.06 -4.45
C PHE A 197 5.74 22.84 -3.11
N ALA A 198 5.25 23.45 -2.03
CA ALA A 198 5.77 23.27 -0.68
C ALA A 198 5.58 21.84 -0.14
N GLU A 199 4.59 21.07 -0.61
CA GLU A 199 4.41 19.68 -0.17
C GLU A 199 5.23 18.69 -1.02
N LEU A 200 5.64 19.07 -2.23
CA LEU A 200 6.47 18.25 -3.13
C LEU A 200 7.96 18.29 -2.77
N ARG A 201 8.70 17.22 -3.06
CA ARG A 201 10.17 17.17 -2.93
C ARG A 201 10.79 17.24 -4.32
N PHE A 202 11.71 18.17 -4.54
CA PHE A 202 12.38 18.33 -5.84
C PHE A 202 13.69 19.13 -5.73
N ALA A 203 14.53 19.00 -6.75
CA ALA A 203 15.75 19.80 -6.87
C ALA A 203 15.43 21.20 -7.41
N LYS A 204 15.88 22.25 -6.70
CA LYS A 204 15.81 23.63 -7.18
C LYS A 204 17.00 23.93 -8.09
N LYS A 205 16.92 23.45 -9.33
CA LYS A 205 17.94 23.68 -10.36
C LYS A 205 17.28 24.23 -11.62
N ALA A 206 17.89 25.25 -12.22
CA ALA A 206 17.48 25.78 -13.52
C ALA A 206 17.33 24.66 -14.54
N ASP A 207 16.34 24.81 -15.43
CA ASP A 207 16.04 23.87 -16.50
C ASP A 207 15.73 22.45 -16.01
N SER A 208 15.28 22.30 -14.76
CA SER A 208 14.78 21.01 -14.27
C SER A 208 13.56 20.60 -15.08
N ILE A 209 13.61 19.39 -15.59
CA ILE A 209 12.49 18.74 -16.28
C ILE A 209 11.84 17.82 -15.25
N TRP A 210 10.51 17.78 -15.19
CA TRP A 210 9.77 16.79 -14.42
C TRP A 210 9.11 15.78 -15.37
N GLY A 211 8.94 14.54 -14.93
CA GLY A 211 8.02 13.62 -15.58
C GLY A 211 6.58 13.96 -15.20
N ILE A 212 5.66 13.91 -16.16
CA ILE A 212 4.24 14.13 -15.94
C ILE A 212 3.39 13.17 -16.78
N ASN A 213 2.30 12.68 -16.20
CA ASN A 213 1.28 11.98 -16.96
C ASN A 213 -0.11 12.28 -16.39
N PHE A 214 -1.11 12.15 -17.25
CA PHE A 214 -2.51 12.36 -16.92
C PHE A 214 -3.29 11.09 -17.20
N TRP A 215 -4.28 10.80 -16.35
CA TRP A 215 -5.11 9.60 -16.45
C TRP A 215 -6.59 9.96 -16.39
N ARG A 216 -7.41 9.23 -17.13
CA ARG A 216 -8.85 9.18 -16.94
C ARG A 216 -9.32 7.74 -17.02
N GLN A 217 -10.11 7.33 -16.05
CA GLN A 217 -10.84 6.07 -16.08
C GLN A 217 -12.33 6.37 -16.27
N ASP A 218 -12.95 5.75 -17.28
CA ASP A 218 -14.41 5.72 -17.43
C ASP A 218 -14.89 4.26 -17.34
N ARG A 219 -15.61 3.95 -16.26
CA ARG A 219 -16.03 2.57 -15.94
C ARG A 219 -17.05 2.04 -16.94
N SER A 220 -17.89 2.93 -17.46
CA SER A 220 -19.02 2.55 -18.31
C SER A 220 -18.56 2.21 -19.73
N SER A 221 -17.63 3.00 -20.29
CA SER A 221 -16.97 2.73 -21.57
C SER A 221 -15.94 1.59 -21.46
N ARG A 222 -15.37 1.41 -20.24
CA ARG A 222 -14.31 0.45 -19.92
C ARG A 222 -13.01 0.78 -20.65
N GLU A 223 -12.75 2.07 -20.73
CA GLU A 223 -11.50 2.60 -21.21
C GLU A 223 -10.81 3.33 -20.07
N ASP A 224 -9.56 2.97 -19.91
CA ASP A 224 -8.60 3.76 -19.16
C ASP A 224 -7.72 4.44 -20.20
N VAL A 225 -7.56 5.74 -20.07
CA VAL A 225 -6.78 6.54 -21.01
C VAL A 225 -5.67 7.27 -20.28
N SER A 226 -4.50 7.31 -20.92
CA SER A 226 -3.33 8.03 -20.42
C SER A 226 -2.82 9.00 -21.48
N TRP A 227 -2.16 10.08 -21.05
CA TRP A 227 -1.58 11.02 -21.99
C TRP A 227 -0.36 10.41 -22.71
N SER A 228 0.56 9.79 -21.98
CA SER A 228 1.64 8.98 -22.57
C SER A 228 1.29 7.49 -22.64
N ASP A 229 1.81 6.78 -23.65
CA ASP A 229 1.65 5.33 -23.77
C ASP A 229 2.62 4.62 -22.81
N LEU A 230 2.06 3.91 -21.84
CA LEU A 230 2.80 3.21 -20.81
C LEU A 230 3.07 1.73 -21.17
N ASN A 231 2.82 1.34 -22.43
CA ASN A 231 2.99 -0.03 -22.92
C ASN A 231 2.28 -1.08 -22.04
N GLY A 232 1.14 -0.70 -21.44
CA GLY A 232 0.35 -1.59 -20.58
C GLY A 232 0.79 -1.70 -19.11
N ARG A 233 1.75 -0.89 -18.66
CA ARG A 233 2.18 -0.84 -17.27
C ARG A 233 1.67 0.46 -16.63
N GLU A 234 0.59 0.38 -15.85
CA GLU A 234 -0.05 1.53 -15.16
C GLU A 234 0.94 2.50 -14.50
N TYR A 235 2.02 1.99 -13.89
CA TYR A 235 3.02 2.78 -13.18
C TYR A 235 4.39 2.83 -13.86
N ALA A 236 4.48 2.69 -15.19
CA ALA A 236 5.74 2.89 -15.92
C ALA A 236 6.13 4.38 -15.95
N VAL A 237 6.61 4.89 -14.81
CA VAL A 237 7.09 6.27 -14.64
C VAL A 237 8.15 6.60 -15.69
N SER A 238 8.95 5.62 -16.10
CA SER A 238 9.95 5.75 -17.17
C SER A 238 9.39 6.08 -18.54
N LYS A 239 8.06 6.06 -18.73
CA LYS A 239 7.38 6.42 -19.98
C LYS A 239 6.48 7.66 -19.83
N PHE A 240 6.60 8.41 -18.74
CA PHE A 240 5.87 9.67 -18.57
C PHE A 240 6.34 10.71 -19.58
N GLY A 241 5.46 11.65 -19.95
CA GLY A 241 5.87 12.81 -20.73
C GLY A 241 6.71 13.76 -19.88
N HIS A 242 7.31 14.76 -20.51
CA HIS A 242 8.18 15.74 -19.87
C HIS A 242 7.46 17.07 -19.69
N LEU A 243 7.38 17.53 -18.44
CA LEU A 243 7.01 18.88 -18.06
C LEU A 243 8.27 19.76 -18.11
N VAL A 244 8.30 20.71 -19.04
CA VAL A 244 9.44 21.61 -19.27
C VAL A 244 9.02 23.06 -19.08
N ASN A 245 9.99 23.98 -18.94
CA ASN A 245 9.75 25.41 -18.73
C ASN A 245 8.94 25.73 -17.46
N LEU A 246 9.06 24.88 -16.43
CA LEU A 246 8.63 25.19 -15.08
C LEU A 246 9.79 25.90 -14.37
N GLU A 247 9.60 27.16 -13.97
CA GLU A 247 10.66 27.96 -13.32
C GLU A 247 10.90 27.54 -11.86
N VAL A 248 11.37 26.30 -11.65
CA VAL A 248 11.46 25.65 -10.32
C VAL A 248 12.32 26.41 -9.30
N GLU A 249 13.26 27.23 -9.76
CA GLU A 249 14.11 28.06 -8.91
C GLU A 249 13.32 29.17 -8.21
N ASN A 250 12.30 29.70 -8.88
CA ASN A 250 11.45 30.80 -8.42
C ASN A 250 10.27 30.32 -7.56
N LEU A 251 9.99 29.02 -7.54
CA LEU A 251 8.87 28.47 -6.79
C LEU A 251 9.09 28.59 -5.28
N ASN A 252 8.04 28.99 -4.57
CA ASN A 252 8.00 29.01 -3.13
C ASN A 252 7.86 27.58 -2.58
N THR A 253 8.97 27.07 -2.04
CA THR A 253 9.04 25.74 -1.42
C THR A 253 9.31 25.82 0.07
N ARG A 254 9.03 26.96 0.71
CA ARG A 254 9.24 27.09 2.14
C ARG A 254 8.29 26.13 2.85
N LYS A 255 8.86 25.10 3.47
CA LYS A 255 8.10 24.08 4.17
C LYS A 255 8.09 24.46 5.65
N PRO A 256 6.92 24.77 6.23
CA PRO A 256 6.87 25.13 7.63
C PRO A 256 7.24 23.93 8.51
N LEU A 257 7.82 24.20 9.67
CA LEU A 257 7.93 23.22 10.73
C LEU A 257 6.49 22.81 11.14
N LYS A 258 6.18 21.53 10.99
CA LYS A 258 4.88 20.96 11.39
C LYS A 258 5.00 20.47 12.84
N VAL A 259 4.18 21.00 13.74
CA VAL A 259 4.09 20.57 15.14
C VAL A 259 2.67 20.09 15.40
N LYS A 260 2.53 18.86 15.89
CA LYS A 260 1.25 18.19 16.10
C LYS A 260 1.15 17.71 17.54
N PRO A 261 0.76 18.58 18.50
CA PRO A 261 0.30 18.13 19.79
C PRO A 261 -1.01 17.35 19.64
N TYR A 262 -1.17 16.32 20.46
CA TYR A 262 -2.44 15.64 20.60
C TYR A 262 -2.73 15.30 22.06
N GLY A 263 -4.02 15.14 22.34
CA GLY A 263 -4.51 14.64 23.61
C GLY A 263 -5.61 13.62 23.39
N THR A 264 -5.59 12.55 24.19
CA THR A 264 -6.63 11.55 24.23
C THR A 264 -7.13 11.36 25.66
N ILE A 265 -8.41 11.03 25.77
CA ILE A 265 -9.01 10.51 26.99
C ILE A 265 -9.72 9.22 26.65
N MET A 266 -9.49 8.18 27.46
CA MET A 266 -10.11 6.88 27.27
C MET A 266 -10.76 6.39 28.57
N PRO A 267 -11.98 6.87 28.92
CA PRO A 267 -12.79 6.21 29.92
C PRO A 267 -13.13 4.77 29.48
N GLN A 268 -12.65 3.80 30.27
CA GLN A 268 -12.86 2.37 30.05
C GLN A 268 -13.52 1.75 31.29
N LYS A 269 -14.48 0.87 31.06
CA LYS A 269 -15.12 0.06 32.10
C LYS A 269 -15.14 -1.39 31.68
N ILE A 270 -14.60 -2.27 32.53
CA ILE A 270 -14.59 -3.72 32.34
C ILE A 270 -15.45 -4.36 33.43
N GLY A 271 -16.45 -5.15 33.04
CA GLY A 271 -17.43 -5.77 33.93
C GLY A 271 -18.13 -4.75 34.84
N ASP A 272 -18.15 -5.03 36.14
CA ASP A 272 -18.73 -4.16 37.17
C ASP A 272 -17.74 -3.16 37.78
N GLN A 273 -16.54 -3.03 37.20
CA GLN A 273 -15.55 -2.08 37.69
C GLN A 273 -16.02 -0.63 37.51
N LYS A 274 -15.42 0.29 38.28
CA LYS A 274 -15.59 1.72 38.03
C LYS A 274 -14.86 2.09 36.73
N PHE A 275 -15.34 3.14 36.06
CA PHE A 275 -14.61 3.71 34.93
C PHE A 275 -13.18 4.07 35.36
N LYS A 276 -12.21 3.50 34.67
CA LYS A 276 -10.82 3.93 34.70
C LYS A 276 -10.64 4.93 33.55
N THR A 277 -9.97 6.03 33.80
CA THR A 277 -9.67 7.02 32.76
C THR A 277 -8.18 7.18 32.68
N GLU A 278 -7.64 6.92 31.50
CA GLU A 278 -6.22 7.10 31.20
C GLU A 278 -6.08 8.25 30.21
N PRO A 279 -5.77 9.46 30.69
CA PRO A 279 -5.42 10.57 29.80
C PRO A 279 -4.03 10.33 29.22
N SER A 280 -3.86 10.63 27.94
CA SER A 280 -2.57 10.58 27.27
C SER A 280 -2.36 11.85 26.46
N VAL A 281 -1.12 12.33 26.44
CA VAL A 281 -0.72 13.50 25.65
C VAL A 281 0.56 13.18 24.93
N GLY A 282 0.66 13.64 23.70
CA GLY A 282 1.86 13.44 22.89
C GLY A 282 2.09 14.60 21.95
N ILE A 283 3.26 14.60 21.35
CA ILE A 283 3.66 15.64 20.41
C ILE A 283 4.56 15.07 19.33
N ASP A 284 4.19 15.37 18.09
CA ASP A 284 5.00 15.06 16.92
C ASP A 284 5.56 16.34 16.31
N PHE A 285 6.81 16.27 15.88
CA PHE A 285 7.49 17.32 15.14
C PHE A 285 7.91 16.77 13.79
N ARG A 286 7.70 17.56 12.75
CA ARG A 286 8.22 17.26 11.43
C ARG A 286 8.91 18.49 10.87
N TYR A 287 10.19 18.33 10.56
CA TYR A 287 11.01 19.32 9.89
C TYR A 287 11.32 18.84 8.47
N PRO A 288 10.51 19.26 7.48
CA PRO A 288 10.72 18.88 6.09
C PRO A 288 11.73 19.81 5.42
N LEU A 289 12.69 19.23 4.71
CA LEU A 289 13.59 19.90 3.77
C LEU A 289 13.15 19.58 2.32
N SER A 290 13.81 20.18 1.33
CA SER A 290 13.51 19.94 -0.08
C SER A 290 13.63 18.46 -0.48
N ASN A 291 14.60 17.75 0.11
CA ASN A 291 14.97 16.40 -0.28
C ASN A 291 14.97 15.38 0.89
N LEU A 292 14.95 15.85 2.13
CA LEU A 292 14.91 15.03 3.36
C LEU A 292 13.75 15.46 4.26
N ALA A 293 13.28 14.59 5.12
CA ALA A 293 12.40 14.93 6.24
C ALA A 293 12.93 14.34 7.54
N PHE A 294 12.82 15.12 8.61
CA PHE A 294 13.09 14.68 9.97
C PHE A 294 11.79 14.65 10.77
N ASP A 295 11.43 13.48 11.29
CA ASP A 295 10.27 13.29 12.16
C ASP A 295 10.77 12.97 13.57
N PHE A 296 10.18 13.61 14.57
CA PHE A 296 10.41 13.31 15.97
C PHE A 296 9.07 13.13 16.65
N THR A 297 9.00 12.19 17.59
CA THR A 297 7.78 11.90 18.32
C THR A 297 8.08 11.64 19.78
N LEU A 298 7.21 12.15 20.66
CA LEU A 298 7.22 11.91 22.09
C LEU A 298 5.81 11.48 22.48
N ASN A 299 5.71 10.25 23.00
CA ASN A 299 4.48 9.52 23.19
C ASN A 299 3.61 9.58 21.93
N PRO A 300 3.99 8.90 20.83
CA PRO A 300 3.24 8.88 19.58
C PRO A 300 1.83 8.33 19.74
N ASP A 301 0.95 8.72 18.84
CA ASP A 301 -0.41 8.22 18.83
C ASP A 301 -0.51 6.82 18.22
N PHE A 302 -0.65 5.80 19.09
CA PHE A 302 -0.93 4.40 18.71
C PHE A 302 -2.40 4.05 18.74
N ALA A 303 -3.27 4.96 19.20
CA ALA A 303 -4.68 4.65 19.35
C ALA A 303 -5.28 4.47 17.96
N GLN A 304 -5.43 3.21 17.56
CA GLN A 304 -6.15 2.86 16.36
C GLN A 304 -7.61 3.21 16.59
N ILE A 305 -8.12 4.16 15.81
CA ILE A 305 -9.51 4.62 15.88
C ILE A 305 -10.47 3.48 15.50
N GLU A 306 -10.01 2.55 14.66
CA GLU A 306 -10.70 1.31 14.31
C GLU A 306 -9.81 0.11 14.62
N ALA A 307 -10.35 -0.86 15.35
CA ALA A 307 -9.70 -2.17 15.47
C ALA A 307 -9.66 -2.84 14.09
N ASP A 308 -8.59 -3.61 13.84
CA ASP A 308 -8.54 -4.44 12.64
C ASP A 308 -9.71 -5.46 12.72
N PRO A 309 -10.43 -5.68 11.61
CA PRO A 309 -11.64 -6.52 11.63
C PRO A 309 -11.29 -7.97 11.91
N ASP A 310 -12.17 -8.67 12.64
CA ASP A 310 -12.08 -10.12 12.78
C ASP A 310 -12.26 -10.76 11.41
N MET A 311 -11.18 -11.38 10.94
CA MET A 311 -11.12 -12.02 9.64
C MET A 311 -10.83 -13.50 9.83
N VAL A 312 -11.74 -14.34 9.32
CA VAL A 312 -11.47 -15.77 9.17
C VAL A 312 -10.23 -15.93 8.29
N ASN A 313 -9.12 -16.35 8.90
CA ASN A 313 -7.89 -16.65 8.16
C ASN A 313 -7.91 -18.11 7.75
N LEU A 314 -8.21 -18.37 6.48
CA LEU A 314 -8.20 -19.73 5.93
C LEU A 314 -6.81 -20.18 5.50
N THR A 315 -5.82 -19.31 5.56
CA THR A 315 -4.46 -19.61 5.09
C THR A 315 -3.59 -20.09 6.23
N ASP A 316 -2.57 -20.85 5.89
CA ASP A 316 -1.49 -21.31 6.75
C ASP A 316 -0.42 -20.22 6.98
N ILE A 317 -0.74 -18.95 6.76
CA ILE A 317 0.19 -17.82 6.89
C ILE A 317 -0.44 -16.78 7.83
N PRO A 318 0.33 -16.21 8.78
CA PRO A 318 -0.15 -15.13 9.64
C PRO A 318 -0.64 -13.91 8.84
N LEU A 319 -1.63 -13.20 9.38
CA LEU A 319 -2.11 -11.97 8.76
C LEU A 319 -1.07 -10.85 8.89
N ARG A 320 -0.71 -10.25 7.77
CA ARG A 320 0.12 -9.04 7.69
C ARG A 320 -0.78 -7.82 7.53
N PHE A 321 -0.65 -6.85 8.43
CA PHE A 321 -1.44 -5.62 8.42
C PHE A 321 -0.62 -4.43 7.91
N ALA A 322 -1.29 -3.40 7.39
CA ALA A 322 -0.64 -2.18 6.93
C ALA A 322 -0.32 -1.23 8.10
N GLU A 323 0.77 -0.46 8.01
CA GLU A 323 1.10 0.56 9.00
C GLU A 323 0.10 1.74 8.92
N LYS A 324 -0.44 2.15 10.07
CA LYS A 324 -1.43 3.24 10.18
C LYS A 324 -0.93 4.42 11.03
N ARG A 325 0.26 4.30 11.62
CA ARG A 325 0.78 5.25 12.61
C ARG A 325 1.59 6.35 11.92
N PRO A 326 1.25 7.63 12.10
CA PRO A 326 1.87 8.73 11.35
C PRO A 326 3.41 8.74 11.39
N PHE A 327 4.00 8.41 12.54
CA PHE A 327 5.46 8.35 12.69
C PHE A 327 6.13 7.34 11.74
N PHE A 328 5.48 6.21 11.46
CA PHE A 328 6.03 5.16 10.59
C PHE A 328 5.49 5.18 9.16
N GLN A 329 4.48 5.98 8.85
CA GLN A 329 3.85 5.99 7.52
C GLN A 329 4.76 6.57 6.43
N GLU A 330 5.18 7.83 6.55
CA GLU A 330 5.96 8.46 5.49
C GLU A 330 7.41 7.94 5.44
N GLY A 331 7.89 7.56 4.27
CA GLY A 331 9.24 7.00 4.13
C GLY A 331 9.32 5.51 4.50
N ASN A 332 8.20 4.88 4.88
CA ASN A 332 8.14 3.44 5.14
C ASN A 332 8.53 2.63 3.90
N GLU A 333 8.15 3.15 2.73
CA GLU A 333 8.40 2.56 1.43
C GLU A 333 9.91 2.32 1.18
N ILE A 334 10.78 3.16 1.76
CA ILE A 334 12.24 3.06 1.62
C ILE A 334 12.78 1.80 2.33
N PHE A 335 12.15 1.36 3.42
CA PHE A 335 12.54 0.17 4.19
C PHE A 335 12.04 -1.14 3.58
N GLN A 336 11.18 -1.11 2.56
CA GLN A 336 10.64 -2.32 1.96
C GLN A 336 11.70 -3.02 1.10
N THR A 337 12.00 -4.26 1.46
CA THR A 337 12.89 -5.19 0.76
C THR A 337 12.14 -6.49 0.45
N PRO A 338 12.55 -7.28 -0.57
CA PRO A 338 11.92 -8.56 -0.90
C PRO A 338 11.69 -9.52 0.29
N ILE A 339 12.65 -9.60 1.21
CA ILE A 339 12.55 -10.25 2.51
C ILE A 339 12.30 -9.14 3.53
N GLU A 340 11.14 -9.15 4.20
CA GLU A 340 10.71 -8.05 5.07
C GLU A 340 11.44 -8.07 6.42
N LEU A 341 12.65 -7.50 6.49
CA LEU A 341 13.49 -7.48 7.69
C LEU A 341 13.05 -6.42 8.72
N PHE A 342 12.30 -5.40 8.27
CA PHE A 342 11.71 -4.38 9.12
C PHE A 342 10.22 -4.20 8.82
N TYR A 343 9.39 -4.67 9.75
CA TYR A 343 7.95 -4.46 9.79
C TYR A 343 7.64 -3.57 10.99
N SER A 344 7.41 -2.29 10.75
CA SER A 344 7.29 -1.25 11.79
C SER A 344 6.29 -1.59 12.90
N ARG A 345 5.21 -2.35 12.61
CA ARG A 345 4.24 -2.81 13.62
C ARG A 345 4.85 -3.69 14.72
N ARG A 346 6.04 -4.27 14.51
CA ARG A 346 6.82 -4.97 15.55
C ARG A 346 7.42 -4.03 16.61
N VAL A 347 7.50 -2.74 16.33
CA VAL A 347 7.83 -1.73 17.36
C VAL A 347 6.55 -1.40 18.10
N GLU A 348 6.27 -2.19 19.14
CA GLU A 348 5.14 -2.01 20.05
C GLU A 348 5.41 -0.86 21.04
N ASP A 349 4.35 -0.24 21.56
CA ASP A 349 4.40 0.78 22.62
C ASP A 349 5.56 1.82 22.51
N LEU A 350 5.79 2.38 21.31
CA LEU A 350 6.86 3.36 21.09
C LEU A 350 6.62 4.57 22.01
N LYS A 351 7.61 4.90 22.85
CA LYS A 351 7.55 6.06 23.75
C LYS A 351 8.16 7.31 23.15
N GLN A 352 9.21 7.14 22.36
CA GLN A 352 9.86 8.23 21.66
C GLN A 352 10.63 7.72 20.45
N GLY A 353 10.72 8.54 19.41
CA GLY A 353 11.44 8.17 18.21
C GLY A 353 11.92 9.38 17.42
N GLY A 354 13.01 9.19 16.69
CA GLY A 354 13.52 10.09 15.68
C GLY A 354 13.68 9.32 14.37
N LYS A 355 13.24 9.92 13.27
CA LYS A 355 13.35 9.35 11.94
C LYS A 355 13.88 10.40 10.97
N MET A 356 14.76 9.99 10.07
CA MET A 356 15.16 10.74 8.89
C MET A 356 14.82 9.92 7.66
N ALA A 357 14.22 10.51 6.64
CA ALA A 357 13.95 9.81 5.38
C ALA A 357 13.94 10.77 4.18
N GLY A 358 14.58 10.36 3.08
CA GLY A 358 14.50 11.07 1.80
C GLY A 358 15.61 10.70 0.82
N LYS A 359 15.89 11.61 -0.12
CA LYS A 359 16.77 11.40 -1.27
C LYS A 359 17.92 12.42 -1.27
N ILE A 360 19.15 11.97 -1.51
CA ILE A 360 20.36 12.80 -1.58
C ILE A 360 21.13 12.42 -2.85
N GLY A 361 20.95 13.18 -3.92
CA GLY A 361 21.43 12.79 -5.25
C GLY A 361 20.80 11.45 -5.66
N ASP A 362 21.64 10.50 -6.08
CA ASP A 362 21.20 9.16 -6.49
C ASP A 362 21.00 8.18 -5.30
N TYR A 363 20.93 8.68 -4.07
CA TYR A 363 20.77 7.84 -2.88
C TYR A 363 19.44 8.09 -2.17
N ASN A 364 18.66 7.04 -1.97
CA ASN A 364 17.57 7.02 -1.00
C ASN A 364 18.13 6.59 0.36
N ALA A 365 17.89 7.38 1.40
CA ALA A 365 18.38 7.13 2.73
C ALA A 365 17.26 7.26 3.76
N ALA A 366 17.22 6.31 4.69
CA ALA A 366 16.34 6.39 5.84
C ALA A 366 17.01 5.86 7.11
N PHE A 367 16.66 6.44 8.24
CA PHE A 367 17.19 6.10 9.55
C PHE A 367 16.11 6.27 10.60
N VAL A 368 15.96 5.31 11.51
CA VAL A 368 15.04 5.34 12.64
C VAL A 368 15.79 5.00 13.90
N LEU A 369 15.61 5.82 14.93
CA LEU A 369 15.93 5.52 16.32
C LEU A 369 14.62 5.55 17.11
N ALA A 370 14.36 4.50 17.87
CA ALA A 370 13.12 4.35 18.62
C ALA A 370 13.38 3.71 19.97
N GLN A 371 12.64 4.16 20.99
CA GLN A 371 12.60 3.54 22.30
C GLN A 371 11.16 3.08 22.57
N ALA A 372 10.96 1.77 22.68
CA ALA A 372 9.69 1.18 23.07
C ALA A 372 9.58 1.03 24.59
N GLY A 373 8.33 1.04 25.07
CA GLY A 373 7.96 0.59 26.40
C GLY A 373 7.95 -0.95 26.49
N PRO A 374 7.37 -1.49 27.57
CA PRO A 374 7.41 -2.92 27.81
C PRO A 374 6.47 -3.61 26.84
N GLU A 375 7.00 -4.61 26.13
CA GLU A 375 6.18 -5.57 25.38
C GLU A 375 5.16 -6.25 26.32
N ASP A 376 4.03 -6.69 25.77
CA ASP A 376 2.92 -7.26 26.56
C ASP A 376 3.40 -8.47 27.38
N ILE A 377 3.51 -8.27 28.70
CA ILE A 377 3.99 -9.27 29.65
C ILE A 377 3.06 -10.50 29.79
N THR A 378 1.86 -10.45 29.21
CA THR A 378 0.93 -11.57 29.18
C THR A 378 1.14 -12.48 27.97
N ARG A 379 1.96 -12.07 27.00
CA ARG A 379 2.32 -12.86 25.82
C ARG A 379 3.24 -14.02 26.20
N GLU A 380 3.00 -15.21 25.63
CA GLU A 380 3.97 -16.31 25.72
C GLU A 380 5.18 -16.04 24.81
N VAL A 381 6.38 -16.37 25.30
CA VAL A 381 7.63 -16.19 24.55
C VAL A 381 8.02 -17.52 23.93
N ASP A 382 8.10 -17.53 22.61
CA ASP A 382 8.48 -18.74 21.86
C ASP A 382 9.98 -19.05 22.00
N ILE A 383 10.34 -20.32 21.78
CA ILE A 383 11.73 -20.75 21.82
C ILE A 383 12.54 -20.01 20.75
N GLY A 384 13.56 -19.26 21.18
CA GLY A 384 14.42 -18.47 20.28
C GLY A 384 13.97 -17.02 20.10
N GLU A 385 12.93 -16.57 20.80
CA GLU A 385 12.62 -15.15 20.97
C GLU A 385 13.38 -14.54 22.16
N LEU A 386 13.63 -13.24 22.09
CA LEU A 386 14.18 -12.46 23.19
C LEU A 386 13.16 -12.33 24.35
N PRO A 387 13.63 -12.11 25.59
CA PRO A 387 12.74 -11.85 26.73
C PRO A 387 11.87 -10.61 26.51
N LEU A 388 10.62 -10.63 26.98
CA LEU A 388 9.76 -9.44 26.94
C LEU A 388 10.36 -8.31 27.79
N GLY A 389 10.36 -7.11 27.25
CA GLY A 389 10.91 -5.95 27.95
C GLY A 389 10.87 -4.67 27.14
N ASN A 390 11.66 -3.69 27.58
CA ASN A 390 11.79 -2.41 26.88
C ASN A 390 12.98 -2.52 25.91
N TYR A 391 12.76 -2.23 24.63
CA TYR A 391 13.80 -2.32 23.61
C TYR A 391 14.08 -0.98 22.95
N ALA A 392 15.37 -0.74 22.67
CA ALA A 392 15.81 0.29 21.76
C ALA A 392 15.94 -0.31 20.35
N TYR A 393 15.43 0.43 19.37
CA TYR A 393 15.45 0.05 17.96
C TYR A 393 16.32 1.03 17.18
N SER A 394 17.14 0.50 16.29
CA SER A 394 17.90 1.29 15.32
C SER A 394 17.76 0.64 13.94
N VAL A 395 17.27 1.41 12.98
CA VAL A 395 17.05 0.96 11.61
C VAL A 395 17.78 1.90 10.68
N PHE A 396 18.57 1.39 9.75
CA PHE A 396 19.16 2.19 8.69
C PHE A 396 18.89 1.56 7.34
N ARG A 397 18.75 2.42 6.34
CA ARG A 397 18.57 2.04 4.94
C ARG A 397 19.32 3.02 4.07
N LEU A 398 20.12 2.48 3.15
CA LEU A 398 20.78 3.24 2.10
C LEU A 398 20.62 2.48 0.79
N GLN A 399 20.01 3.09 -0.21
CA GLN A 399 19.82 2.53 -1.53
C GLN A 399 20.36 3.50 -2.56
N ARG A 400 21.22 3.01 -3.45
CA ARG A 400 21.76 3.76 -4.57
C ARG A 400 21.01 3.41 -5.85
N GLU A 401 20.67 4.43 -6.61
CA GLU A 401 20.10 4.33 -7.95
C GLU A 401 21.23 4.38 -9.00
N PHE A 402 21.09 3.55 -10.03
CA PHE A 402 21.99 3.50 -11.18
C PHE A 402 21.18 3.57 -12.48
N GLY A 403 21.45 4.56 -13.32
CA GLY A 403 20.69 4.79 -14.55
C GLY A 403 19.19 4.96 -14.29
N GLN A 404 18.35 4.49 -15.20
CA GLN A 404 16.90 4.73 -15.13
C GLN A 404 16.13 3.69 -14.31
N SER A 405 16.67 2.50 -14.06
CA SER A 405 15.87 1.40 -13.52
C SER A 405 16.62 0.32 -12.70
N ALA A 406 17.88 0.55 -12.34
CA ALA A 406 18.63 -0.32 -11.42
C ALA A 406 18.82 0.29 -10.03
N THR A 407 18.63 -0.47 -8.95
CA THR A 407 18.97 -0.07 -7.57
C THR A 407 19.80 -1.14 -6.88
N VAL A 408 20.65 -0.70 -5.95
CA VAL A 408 21.34 -1.58 -4.99
C VAL A 408 21.21 -0.97 -3.60
N GLY A 409 20.75 -1.75 -2.63
CA GLY A 409 20.45 -1.31 -1.29
C GLY A 409 21.14 -2.10 -0.19
N LEU A 410 21.34 -1.42 0.94
CA LEU A 410 21.76 -1.98 2.21
C LEU A 410 20.73 -1.61 3.27
N LEU A 411 20.27 -2.59 4.02
CA LEU A 411 19.37 -2.39 5.17
C LEU A 411 19.99 -3.04 6.40
N GLY A 412 19.85 -2.40 7.56
CA GLY A 412 20.21 -3.00 8.83
C GLY A 412 19.24 -2.61 9.93
N VAL A 413 18.97 -3.56 10.81
CA VAL A 413 18.02 -3.46 11.91
C VAL A 413 18.68 -3.98 13.18
N ASN A 414 18.45 -3.30 14.30
CA ASN A 414 18.92 -3.70 15.62
C ASN A 414 17.80 -3.45 16.65
N LYS A 415 17.35 -4.52 17.31
CA LYS A 415 16.53 -4.50 18.54
C LYS A 415 17.46 -4.86 19.70
N GLN A 416 17.56 -4.04 20.74
CA GLN A 416 18.50 -4.29 21.84
C GLN A 416 18.00 -3.80 23.20
N ASN A 417 18.23 -4.63 24.23
CA ASN A 417 18.08 -4.31 25.64
C ASN A 417 19.23 -4.97 26.44
N GLY A 418 20.18 -4.17 26.92
CA GLY A 418 21.35 -4.71 27.63
C GLY A 418 22.17 -5.68 26.76
N SER A 419 22.27 -6.94 27.21
CA SER A 419 22.93 -8.03 26.49
C SER A 419 22.03 -8.75 25.48
N ASP A 420 20.73 -8.55 25.56
CA ASP A 420 19.75 -9.17 24.68
C ASP A 420 19.65 -8.34 23.40
N TYR A 421 19.84 -8.98 22.25
CA TYR A 421 19.79 -8.32 20.95
C TYR A 421 19.31 -9.25 19.85
N ASP A 422 18.67 -8.64 18.87
CA ASP A 422 18.39 -9.21 17.55
C ASP A 422 18.84 -8.20 16.50
N ARG A 423 19.70 -8.65 15.60
CA ARG A 423 20.33 -7.82 14.57
C ARG A 423 20.16 -8.49 13.23
N THR A 424 19.72 -7.72 12.25
CA THR A 424 19.55 -8.21 10.89
C THR A 424 20.18 -7.24 9.92
N SER A 425 20.76 -7.77 8.83
CA SER A 425 21.26 -6.95 7.72
C SER A 425 20.92 -7.61 6.39
N GLY A 426 20.56 -6.80 5.40
CA GLY A 426 20.22 -7.23 4.04
C GLY A 426 20.96 -6.42 2.98
N ILE A 427 21.33 -7.10 1.89
CA ILE A 427 21.76 -6.48 0.63
C ILE A 427 20.75 -6.88 -0.44
N ASP A 428 20.13 -5.89 -1.07
CA ASP A 428 19.18 -6.10 -2.16
C ASP A 428 19.62 -5.40 -3.44
N ALA A 429 19.15 -5.91 -4.56
CA ALA A 429 19.30 -5.29 -5.85
C ALA A 429 18.05 -5.49 -6.70
N ARG A 430 17.69 -4.44 -7.45
CA ARG A 430 16.64 -4.49 -8.47
C ARG A 430 17.22 -4.05 -9.81
N PHE A 431 16.84 -4.75 -10.87
CA PHE A 431 17.15 -4.38 -12.24
C PHE A 431 15.90 -4.48 -13.10
N VAL A 432 15.58 -3.45 -13.87
CA VAL A 432 14.63 -3.57 -14.99
C VAL A 432 15.44 -3.64 -16.28
N LEU A 433 15.40 -4.81 -16.90
CA LEU A 433 16.04 -5.14 -18.17
C LEU A 433 15.07 -4.86 -19.34
N PRO A 434 15.56 -4.86 -20.60
CA PRO A 434 14.72 -4.68 -21.78
C PRO A 434 13.48 -5.60 -21.80
N GLU A 435 12.44 -5.15 -22.50
CA GLU A 435 11.13 -5.82 -22.58
C GLU A 435 10.38 -5.97 -21.25
N ASN A 436 10.60 -5.05 -20.29
CA ASN A 436 9.98 -5.05 -18.97
C ASN A 436 10.30 -6.30 -18.14
N LEU A 437 11.50 -6.85 -18.30
CA LEU A 437 11.97 -7.98 -17.51
C LEU A 437 12.61 -7.46 -16.21
N GLU A 438 11.99 -7.71 -15.07
CA GLU A 438 12.45 -7.27 -13.77
C GLU A 438 13.15 -8.40 -13.02
N MET A 439 14.30 -8.11 -12.42
CA MET A 439 15.03 -9.00 -11.53
C MET A 439 15.16 -8.37 -10.15
N ASN A 440 14.73 -9.07 -9.11
CA ASN A 440 14.92 -8.68 -7.71
C ASN A 440 15.77 -9.73 -7.01
N LEU A 441 16.78 -9.29 -6.27
CA LEU A 441 17.70 -10.15 -5.52
C LEU A 441 17.80 -9.62 -4.10
N GLU A 442 17.85 -10.51 -3.12
CA GLU A 442 18.20 -10.15 -1.74
C GLU A 442 18.96 -11.27 -1.04
N TYR A 443 19.93 -10.88 -0.23
CA TYR A 443 20.58 -11.74 0.73
C TYR A 443 20.57 -11.08 2.10
N ALA A 444 20.10 -11.81 3.11
CA ALA A 444 19.97 -11.33 4.47
C ALA A 444 20.68 -12.25 5.47
N SER A 445 21.08 -11.67 6.60
CA SER A 445 21.71 -12.37 7.72
C SER A 445 21.16 -11.85 9.04
N GLU A 446 21.03 -12.75 10.00
CA GLU A 446 20.54 -12.47 11.35
C GLU A 446 21.55 -12.93 12.40
N TRP A 447 21.72 -12.12 13.45
CA TRP A 447 22.49 -12.44 14.66
C TRP A 447 21.62 -12.13 15.87
N LYS A 448 21.23 -13.19 16.59
CA LYS A 448 20.45 -13.07 17.83
C LYS A 448 21.27 -13.53 19.03
N ALA A 449 21.07 -12.90 20.18
CA ALA A 449 21.77 -13.21 21.42
C ALA A 449 21.60 -14.70 21.79
N GLY A 450 22.72 -15.40 22.00
CA GLY A 450 22.71 -16.82 22.36
C GLY A 450 22.43 -17.81 21.22
N LEU A 451 22.14 -17.35 20.00
CA LEU A 451 21.84 -18.19 18.84
C LEU A 451 22.95 -18.14 17.78
N ALA A 452 22.92 -19.12 16.87
CA ALA A 452 23.79 -19.14 15.71
C ALA A 452 23.35 -18.07 14.68
N GLN A 453 24.27 -17.67 13.81
CA GLN A 453 23.93 -16.79 12.69
C GLN A 453 23.09 -17.55 11.66
N GLU A 454 21.98 -16.93 11.25
CA GLU A 454 21.05 -17.45 10.25
C GLU A 454 20.97 -16.55 9.03
N GLN A 455 20.41 -17.07 7.93
CA GLN A 455 20.44 -16.41 6.62
C GLN A 455 19.17 -16.64 5.83
N ALA A 456 18.89 -15.71 4.93
CA ALA A 456 17.87 -15.87 3.92
C ALA A 456 18.35 -15.34 2.56
N THR A 457 17.93 -15.99 1.48
CA THR A 457 18.17 -15.56 0.10
C THR A 457 16.87 -15.53 -0.68
N PHE A 458 16.71 -14.49 -1.48
CA PHE A 458 15.59 -14.31 -2.39
C PHE A 458 16.09 -13.97 -3.78
N ALA A 459 15.48 -14.57 -4.79
CA ALA A 459 15.63 -14.15 -6.17
C ALA A 459 14.28 -14.21 -6.88
N GLU A 460 13.95 -13.17 -7.64
CA GLU A 460 12.78 -13.12 -8.49
C GLU A 460 13.17 -12.66 -9.89
N LEU A 461 12.61 -13.33 -10.88
CA LEU A 461 12.56 -12.88 -12.27
C LEU A 461 11.10 -12.72 -12.66
N SER A 462 10.71 -11.56 -13.16
CA SER A 462 9.33 -11.31 -13.56
C SER A 462 9.22 -10.47 -14.81
N ARG A 463 8.11 -10.60 -15.53
CA ARG A 463 7.76 -9.73 -16.65
C ARG A 463 6.29 -9.40 -16.54
N LYS A 464 5.95 -8.12 -16.64
CA LYS A 464 4.57 -7.65 -16.73
C LYS A 464 4.30 -7.12 -18.14
N ALA A 465 3.30 -7.68 -18.80
CA ALA A 465 2.80 -7.18 -20.08
C ALA A 465 1.27 -7.37 -20.15
N ASN A 466 0.63 -6.68 -21.10
CA ASN A 466 -0.83 -6.65 -21.26
C ASN A 466 -1.46 -8.03 -21.37
N PHE A 467 -0.89 -8.92 -22.19
CA PHE A 467 -1.48 -10.22 -22.46
C PHE A 467 -0.91 -11.33 -21.59
N PHE A 468 0.39 -11.31 -21.34
CA PHE A 468 1.10 -12.36 -20.61
C PHE A 468 2.01 -11.73 -19.57
N SER A 469 1.91 -12.22 -18.34
CA SER A 469 2.83 -11.89 -17.27
C SER A 469 3.34 -13.17 -16.62
N PHE A 470 4.57 -13.14 -16.13
CA PHE A 470 5.12 -14.23 -15.33
C PHE A 470 5.96 -13.70 -14.19
N LYS A 471 6.13 -14.54 -13.19
CA LYS A 471 6.94 -14.29 -12.00
C LYS A 471 7.48 -15.62 -11.50
N ALA A 472 8.79 -15.77 -11.52
CA ALA A 472 9.51 -16.92 -11.01
C ALA A 472 10.32 -16.48 -9.79
N ARG A 473 10.01 -17.06 -8.64
CA ARG A 473 10.69 -16.77 -7.37
C ARG A 473 11.45 -17.99 -6.88
N TYR A 474 12.59 -17.72 -6.26
CA TYR A 474 13.35 -18.66 -5.48
C TYR A 474 13.53 -18.09 -4.07
N PHE A 475 13.26 -18.93 -3.08
CA PHE A 475 13.45 -18.62 -1.67
C PHE A 475 14.42 -19.64 -1.08
N ASP A 476 15.25 -19.20 -0.14
CA ASP A 476 16.04 -20.05 0.73
C ASP A 476 16.11 -19.38 2.11
N VAL A 477 15.25 -19.79 3.05
CA VAL A 477 15.10 -19.20 4.39
C VAL A 477 15.59 -20.20 5.42
N GLY A 478 16.61 -19.81 6.20
CA GLY A 478 17.27 -20.64 7.21
C GLY A 478 16.34 -21.19 8.28
N GLU A 479 16.82 -22.20 9.01
CA GLU A 479 16.03 -22.95 9.99
C GLU A 479 15.55 -22.09 11.17
N HIS A 480 16.39 -21.13 11.58
CA HIS A 480 16.08 -20.21 12.67
C HIS A 480 16.14 -18.74 12.25
N PHE A 481 16.01 -18.45 10.94
CA PHE A 481 15.97 -17.07 10.45
C PHE A 481 14.63 -16.43 10.79
N ASN A 482 14.54 -15.84 11.99
CA ASN A 482 13.33 -15.22 12.53
C ASN A 482 13.64 -13.84 13.16
N PRO A 483 13.92 -12.82 12.33
CA PRO A 483 14.07 -11.44 12.79
C PRO A 483 12.78 -10.96 13.49
N GLU A 484 12.87 -10.61 14.77
CA GLU A 484 11.73 -10.16 15.58
C GLU A 484 11.18 -8.79 15.12
N THR A 485 12.02 -8.01 14.44
CA THR A 485 11.63 -6.75 13.83
C THR A 485 11.03 -6.90 12.44
N GLY A 486 11.04 -8.10 11.87
CA GLY A 486 10.59 -8.39 10.50
C GLY A 486 9.23 -9.09 10.44
N PHE A 487 8.89 -9.53 9.23
CA PHE A 487 7.74 -10.38 8.96
C PHE A 487 8.15 -11.55 8.05
N ILE A 488 8.51 -12.67 8.66
CA ILE A 488 8.88 -13.92 7.97
C ILE A 488 7.77 -14.95 8.23
N PRO A 489 6.93 -15.26 7.21
CA PRO A 489 5.78 -16.16 7.41
C PRO A 489 6.13 -17.57 7.89
N ARG A 490 7.23 -18.14 7.39
CA ARG A 490 7.69 -19.50 7.68
C ARG A 490 9.21 -19.57 7.57
N VAL A 491 9.81 -20.36 8.44
CA VAL A 491 11.25 -20.64 8.49
C VAL A 491 11.55 -22.05 7.95
N ASP A 492 12.82 -22.33 7.68
CA ASP A 492 13.26 -23.62 7.13
C ASP A 492 12.54 -24.01 5.82
N ARG A 493 12.53 -23.08 4.85
CA ARG A 493 11.87 -23.29 3.54
C ARG A 493 12.79 -22.83 2.41
N ARG A 494 12.96 -23.68 1.41
CA ARG A 494 13.69 -23.37 0.18
C ARG A 494 13.07 -23.99 -1.05
N GLY A 495 13.04 -23.28 -2.16
CA GLY A 495 12.50 -23.81 -3.41
C GLY A 495 11.94 -22.73 -4.31
N ILE A 496 11.06 -23.15 -5.23
CA ILE A 496 10.55 -22.29 -6.30
C ILE A 496 9.06 -22.04 -6.15
N ASN A 497 8.65 -20.86 -6.57
CA ASN A 497 7.26 -20.46 -6.76
C ASN A 497 7.15 -19.76 -8.11
N LEU A 498 6.28 -20.27 -8.98
CA LEU A 498 6.07 -19.80 -10.34
C LEU A 498 4.62 -19.33 -10.46
N LEU A 499 4.43 -18.05 -10.78
CA LEU A 499 3.13 -17.51 -11.15
C LEU A 499 3.17 -17.09 -12.60
N THR A 500 2.12 -17.42 -13.33
CA THR A 500 1.90 -16.90 -14.68
C THR A 500 0.50 -16.35 -14.75
N SER A 501 0.26 -15.39 -15.64
CA SER A 501 -1.10 -14.94 -15.93
C SER A 501 -1.23 -14.57 -17.39
N LEU A 502 -2.29 -15.08 -18.01
CA LEU A 502 -2.77 -14.64 -19.31
C LEU A 502 -4.01 -13.80 -19.08
N GLU A 503 -4.03 -12.57 -19.58
CA GLU A 503 -5.19 -11.69 -19.49
C GLU A 503 -5.54 -11.15 -20.85
N LYS A 504 -6.83 -11.19 -21.19
CA LYS A 504 -7.34 -10.58 -22.41
C LYS A 504 -8.58 -9.78 -22.08
N ARG A 505 -8.65 -8.56 -22.63
CA ARG A 505 -9.77 -7.64 -22.47
C ARG A 505 -10.47 -7.38 -23.80
N TRP A 506 -11.76 -7.07 -23.73
CA TRP A 506 -12.63 -6.83 -24.88
C TRP A 506 -13.65 -5.73 -24.59
N LYS A 507 -14.01 -4.99 -25.65
CA LYS A 507 -15.17 -4.08 -25.66
C LYS A 507 -16.43 -4.86 -26.03
N GLY A 508 -16.99 -5.62 -25.08
CA GLY A 508 -18.19 -6.46 -25.32
C GLY A 508 -18.82 -6.96 -24.02
N ARG A 509 -19.84 -7.82 -24.08
CA ARG A 509 -20.46 -8.35 -22.83
C ARG A 509 -19.44 -9.06 -21.94
N ILE A 510 -18.58 -9.89 -22.53
CA ILE A 510 -17.38 -10.39 -21.86
C ILE A 510 -16.35 -9.26 -21.91
N GLN A 511 -15.93 -8.81 -20.75
CA GLN A 511 -15.01 -7.68 -20.58
C GLN A 511 -13.58 -8.13 -20.52
N PHE A 512 -13.31 -9.17 -19.75
CA PHE A 512 -11.98 -9.74 -19.66
C PHE A 512 -12.06 -11.18 -19.21
N LEU A 513 -10.99 -11.91 -19.54
CA LEU A 513 -10.72 -13.25 -19.06
C LEU A 513 -9.26 -13.27 -18.63
N ARG A 514 -9.04 -13.68 -17.39
CA ARG A 514 -7.71 -13.86 -16.82
C ARG A 514 -7.57 -15.29 -16.33
N SER A 515 -6.52 -15.97 -16.75
CA SER A 515 -6.15 -17.30 -16.26
C SER A 515 -4.75 -17.23 -15.68
N ALA A 516 -4.59 -17.60 -14.42
CA ALA A 516 -3.35 -17.46 -13.67
C ALA A 516 -3.00 -18.75 -12.91
N PRO A 517 -2.22 -19.66 -13.53
CA PRO A 517 -1.66 -20.79 -12.81
C PRO A 517 -0.50 -20.36 -11.90
N GLU A 518 -0.49 -20.95 -10.71
CA GLU A 518 0.59 -20.89 -9.74
C GLU A 518 1.08 -22.30 -9.40
N TYR A 519 2.39 -22.47 -9.36
CA TYR A 519 3.07 -23.69 -8.96
C TYR A 519 4.12 -23.38 -7.90
N GLU A 520 4.05 -24.08 -6.78
CA GLU A 520 5.01 -23.95 -5.68
C GLU A 520 5.57 -25.32 -5.29
N ARG A 521 6.87 -25.37 -5.02
CA ARG A 521 7.51 -26.55 -4.47
C ARG A 521 8.68 -26.16 -3.58
N LEU A 522 8.48 -26.34 -2.27
CA LEU A 522 9.44 -25.99 -1.23
C LEU A 522 9.84 -27.23 -0.43
N TYR A 523 11.08 -27.22 0.01
CA TYR A 523 11.71 -28.22 0.87
C TYR A 523 12.31 -27.53 2.07
N ASN A 524 12.50 -28.27 3.16
CA ASN A 524 13.34 -27.81 4.24
C ASN A 524 14.83 -28.07 3.95
N HIS A 525 15.71 -27.59 4.82
CA HIS A 525 17.16 -27.77 4.67
C HIS A 525 17.60 -29.23 4.80
N GLN A 526 16.80 -30.06 5.48
CA GLN A 526 16.99 -31.50 5.61
C GLN A 526 16.54 -32.28 4.34
N GLY A 527 15.84 -31.63 3.40
CA GLY A 527 15.38 -32.23 2.14
C GLY A 527 13.97 -32.84 2.20
N THR A 528 13.25 -32.65 3.30
CA THR A 528 11.83 -33.00 3.43
C THR A 528 11.00 -32.01 2.62
N LEU A 529 10.04 -32.51 1.86
CA LEU A 529 9.06 -31.66 1.16
C LEU A 529 8.19 -30.97 2.22
N THR A 530 8.11 -29.65 2.15
CA THR A 530 7.32 -28.85 3.09
C THR A 530 6.08 -28.26 2.44
N ASN A 531 6.18 -27.84 1.18
CA ASN A 531 5.06 -27.23 0.46
C ASN A 531 5.05 -27.74 -0.98
N HIS A 532 3.88 -28.12 -1.47
CA HIS A 532 3.67 -28.41 -2.88
C HIS A 532 2.27 -27.93 -3.26
N ARG A 533 2.22 -26.81 -3.98
CA ARG A 533 0.98 -26.14 -4.37
C ARG A 533 0.83 -26.14 -5.88
N PHE A 534 -0.37 -26.44 -6.34
CA PHE A 534 -0.84 -26.05 -7.66
C PHE A 534 -2.17 -25.33 -7.50
N LYS A 535 -2.25 -24.09 -7.98
CA LYS A 535 -3.45 -23.26 -7.95
C LYS A 535 -3.73 -22.76 -9.35
N PHE A 536 -4.99 -22.76 -9.78
CA PHE A 536 -5.35 -22.30 -11.12
C PHE A 536 -6.48 -21.29 -11.07
N GLU A 537 -6.12 -20.02 -10.95
CA GLU A 537 -7.08 -18.93 -10.86
C GLU A 537 -7.67 -18.59 -12.23
N ASN A 538 -8.99 -18.50 -12.32
CA ASN A 538 -9.69 -18.03 -13.51
C ASN A 538 -10.67 -16.94 -13.12
N ILE A 539 -10.57 -15.79 -13.77
CA ILE A 539 -11.44 -14.64 -13.56
C ILE A 539 -12.07 -14.26 -14.89
N ILE A 540 -13.39 -14.10 -14.90
CA ILE A 540 -14.12 -13.57 -16.04
C ILE A 540 -14.99 -12.40 -15.61
N GLY A 541 -14.83 -11.27 -16.31
CA GLY A 541 -15.71 -10.12 -16.21
C GLY A 541 -16.80 -10.20 -17.28
N ILE A 542 -18.06 -10.15 -16.89
CA ILE A 542 -19.22 -10.09 -17.77
C ILE A 542 -20.10 -8.91 -17.38
N SER A 543 -19.99 -7.82 -18.13
CA SER A 543 -20.69 -6.56 -17.86
C SER A 543 -20.51 -6.02 -16.43
N ASN A 544 -21.48 -6.22 -15.54
CA ASN A 544 -21.38 -5.77 -14.15
C ASN A 544 -21.09 -6.95 -13.21
N MET A 545 -20.79 -8.13 -13.76
CA MET A 545 -20.51 -9.34 -13.01
C MET A 545 -19.04 -9.73 -13.11
N TYR A 546 -18.50 -10.22 -12.00
CA TYR A 546 -17.14 -10.73 -11.90
C TYR A 546 -17.24 -12.10 -11.28
N PHE A 547 -16.77 -13.11 -12.00
CA PHE A 547 -16.70 -14.47 -11.51
C PHE A 547 -15.25 -14.87 -11.39
N PHE A 548 -14.93 -15.52 -10.29
CA PHE A 548 -13.63 -16.07 -9.99
C PHE A 548 -13.83 -17.51 -9.56
N LEU A 549 -13.00 -18.40 -10.09
CA LEU A 549 -12.91 -19.79 -9.69
C LEU A 549 -11.44 -20.18 -9.66
N SER A 550 -10.99 -20.74 -8.55
CA SER A 550 -9.59 -21.09 -8.36
C SER A 550 -9.47 -22.41 -7.61
N PRO A 551 -9.47 -23.56 -8.31
CA PRO A 551 -9.10 -24.82 -7.70
C PRO A 551 -7.66 -24.78 -7.19
N GLU A 552 -7.44 -25.39 -6.05
CA GLU A 552 -6.15 -25.47 -5.37
C GLU A 552 -5.93 -26.90 -4.86
N TRP A 553 -4.71 -27.39 -5.09
CA TRP A 553 -4.17 -28.59 -4.48
C TRP A 553 -2.94 -28.20 -3.72
N TYR A 554 -2.95 -28.43 -2.40
CA TYR A 554 -1.89 -27.92 -1.56
C TYR A 554 -1.48 -28.93 -0.50
N TYR A 555 -0.27 -29.44 -0.63
CA TYR A 555 0.39 -30.16 0.45
C TYR A 555 1.19 -29.16 1.29
N HIS A 556 1.01 -29.18 2.61
CA HIS A 556 1.85 -28.42 3.53
C HIS A 556 2.24 -29.23 4.77
N LEU A 557 3.42 -28.91 5.28
CA LEU A 557 3.96 -29.35 6.56
C LEU A 557 3.96 -28.15 7.50
N GLU A 558 3.20 -28.26 8.58
CA GLU A 558 3.19 -27.29 9.68
C GLU A 558 4.47 -27.38 10.51
N ASP A 559 4.75 -26.32 11.27
CA ASP A 559 5.99 -26.22 12.04
C ASP A 559 6.00 -27.16 13.27
N ASP A 560 4.82 -27.64 13.70
CA ASP A 560 4.65 -28.72 14.69
C ASP A 560 4.87 -30.13 14.09
N GLY A 561 5.06 -30.23 12.77
CA GLY A 561 5.29 -31.46 12.04
C GLY A 561 4.03 -32.14 11.48
N GLU A 562 2.85 -31.55 11.67
CA GLU A 562 1.61 -32.06 11.07
C GLU A 562 1.57 -31.85 9.55
N LYS A 563 0.94 -32.79 8.86
CA LYS A 563 0.94 -32.86 7.38
C LYS A 563 -0.48 -32.83 6.87
N PHE A 564 -0.72 -31.92 5.94
CA PHE A 564 -2.03 -31.75 5.32
C PHE A 564 -1.95 -31.85 3.81
N THR A 565 -3.08 -32.20 3.20
CA THR A 565 -3.24 -32.22 1.75
C THR A 565 -4.62 -31.69 1.41
N ASP A 566 -4.64 -30.42 1.08
CA ASP A 566 -5.85 -29.67 0.79
C ASP A 566 -6.25 -29.85 -0.67
N ARG A 567 -7.56 -29.84 -0.87
CA ARG A 567 -8.22 -29.85 -2.18
C ARG A 567 -9.42 -28.94 -2.10
N THR A 568 -9.23 -27.69 -2.49
CA THR A 568 -10.24 -26.65 -2.31
C THR A 568 -10.60 -26.02 -3.67
N LEU A 569 -11.81 -25.50 -3.76
CA LEU A 569 -12.23 -24.59 -4.82
C LEU A 569 -12.59 -23.26 -4.20
N ASP A 570 -11.68 -22.29 -4.35
CA ASP A 570 -12.00 -20.90 -4.02
C ASP A 570 -12.92 -20.34 -5.11
N PHE A 571 -13.94 -19.58 -4.72
CA PHE A 571 -14.84 -18.91 -5.65
C PHE A 571 -15.14 -17.48 -5.21
N PHE A 572 -15.45 -16.64 -6.19
CA PHE A 572 -16.03 -15.33 -5.94
C PHE A 572 -17.03 -14.99 -7.04
N CYS A 573 -18.14 -14.38 -6.64
CA CYS A 573 -19.13 -13.83 -7.54
C CYS A 573 -19.47 -12.43 -7.04
N GLY A 574 -19.20 -11.43 -7.87
CA GLY A 574 -19.52 -10.04 -7.59
C GLY A 574 -20.43 -9.47 -8.66
N TRP A 575 -21.46 -8.76 -8.24
CA TRP A 575 -22.34 -7.94 -9.07
C TRP A 575 -22.24 -6.49 -8.61
N PHE A 576 -21.76 -5.63 -9.51
CA PHE A 576 -21.46 -4.22 -9.28
C PHE A 576 -22.22 -3.34 -10.27
N PRO A 577 -23.54 -3.18 -10.12
CA PRO A 577 -24.32 -2.28 -10.96
C PRO A 577 -23.95 -0.80 -10.69
N PRO A 578 -24.31 0.12 -11.59
CA PRO A 578 -23.62 1.41 -11.69
C PRO A 578 -23.85 2.45 -10.58
N LYS A 579 -24.55 2.17 -9.46
CA LYS A 579 -24.85 3.26 -8.50
C LYS A 579 -25.19 2.88 -7.06
N TRP A 580 -26.22 2.06 -6.83
CA TRP A 580 -26.91 2.05 -5.52
C TRP A 580 -26.82 0.73 -4.76
N ILE A 581 -26.32 -0.34 -5.39
CA ILE A 581 -26.14 -1.63 -4.71
C ILE A 581 -24.89 -2.32 -5.27
N SER A 582 -24.21 -3.09 -4.44
CA SER A 582 -23.27 -4.11 -4.88
C SER A 582 -23.47 -5.35 -4.05
N VAL A 583 -23.44 -6.50 -4.70
CA VAL A 583 -23.54 -7.80 -4.02
C VAL A 583 -22.31 -8.58 -4.39
N ARG A 584 -21.57 -9.06 -3.41
CA ARG A 584 -20.46 -9.97 -3.66
C ARG A 584 -20.49 -11.13 -2.71
N THR A 585 -19.92 -12.24 -3.12
CA THR A 585 -19.69 -13.38 -2.26
C THR A 585 -18.33 -13.93 -2.58
N ARG A 586 -17.55 -14.22 -1.54
CA ARG A 586 -16.33 -15.02 -1.64
C ARG A 586 -16.56 -16.30 -0.85
N GLY A 587 -15.97 -17.39 -1.28
CA GLY A 587 -16.05 -18.64 -0.54
C GLY A 587 -14.99 -19.62 -0.96
N SER A 588 -14.91 -20.70 -0.22
CA SER A 588 -14.05 -21.85 -0.49
C SER A 588 -14.82 -23.09 -0.07
N PHE A 589 -14.72 -24.17 -0.83
CA PHE A 589 -15.21 -25.46 -0.37
C PHE A 589 -14.26 -26.59 -0.76
N GLY A 590 -14.25 -27.68 0.01
CA GLY A 590 -13.42 -28.85 -0.26
C GLY A 590 -12.80 -29.39 1.03
N ILE A 591 -11.63 -29.99 0.91
CA ILE A 591 -10.87 -30.50 2.06
C ILE A 591 -9.79 -29.48 2.41
N ARG A 592 -9.77 -29.02 3.67
CA ARG A 592 -8.77 -28.10 4.20
C ARG A 592 -8.32 -28.59 5.57
N SER A 593 -7.01 -28.71 5.78
CA SER A 593 -6.42 -29.15 7.05
C SER A 593 -7.04 -30.44 7.61
N GLY A 594 -7.42 -31.37 6.72
CA GLY A 594 -8.04 -32.65 7.09
C GLY A 594 -9.56 -32.64 7.28
N HIS A 595 -10.20 -31.47 7.22
CA HIS A 595 -11.65 -31.30 7.42
C HIS A 595 -12.39 -31.03 6.12
N GLU A 596 -13.65 -31.51 6.01
CA GLU A 596 -14.56 -31.05 4.96
C GLU A 596 -15.02 -29.64 5.29
N SER A 597 -14.49 -28.64 4.60
CA SER A 597 -14.70 -27.22 4.87
C SER A 597 -15.59 -26.58 3.81
N LEU A 598 -16.56 -25.77 4.25
CA LEU A 598 -17.32 -24.81 3.44
C LEU A 598 -17.25 -23.44 4.11
N PHE A 599 -16.57 -22.51 3.45
CA PHE A 599 -16.56 -21.11 3.80
C PHE A 599 -17.40 -20.30 2.82
N ALA A 600 -18.27 -19.44 3.34
CA ALA A 600 -19.01 -18.47 2.54
C ALA A 600 -19.05 -17.11 3.23
N GLY A 601 -18.74 -16.07 2.46
CA GLY A 601 -18.64 -14.70 2.91
C GLY A 601 -19.46 -13.73 2.04
N PRO A 602 -20.80 -13.79 2.04
CA PRO A 602 -21.60 -12.84 1.27
C PRO A 602 -21.54 -11.44 1.89
N GLU A 603 -21.52 -10.44 1.02
CA GLU A 603 -21.50 -9.03 1.37
C GLU A 603 -22.44 -8.26 0.44
N ILE A 604 -23.26 -7.41 1.03
CA ILE A 604 -24.18 -6.51 0.34
C ILE A 604 -23.84 -5.10 0.77
N THR A 605 -23.61 -4.23 -0.21
CA THR A 605 -23.44 -2.81 0.02
C THR A 605 -24.59 -2.06 -0.64
N ILE A 606 -25.27 -1.19 0.09
CA ILE A 606 -26.38 -0.37 -0.41
C ILE A 606 -25.99 1.09 -0.23
N ARG A 607 -26.16 1.88 -1.29
CA ARG A 607 -25.84 3.32 -1.36
C ARG A 607 -27.08 4.09 -1.82
N PRO A 608 -28.05 4.36 -0.92
CA PRO A 608 -29.27 5.10 -1.25
C PRO A 608 -29.01 6.55 -1.69
N THR A 609 -27.91 7.13 -1.21
CA THR A 609 -27.43 8.47 -1.56
C THR A 609 -25.90 8.41 -1.72
N ASP A 610 -25.31 9.43 -2.32
CA ASP A 610 -23.85 9.65 -2.34
C ASP A 610 -23.24 9.71 -0.93
N LYS A 611 -23.98 10.25 0.04
CA LYS A 611 -23.52 10.45 1.42
C LYS A 611 -23.72 9.26 2.36
N PHE A 612 -24.50 8.24 1.98
CA PHE A 612 -24.87 7.15 2.89
C PHE A 612 -24.55 5.78 2.31
N ASN A 613 -23.82 4.98 3.09
CA ASN A 613 -23.41 3.64 2.73
C ASN A 613 -23.75 2.65 3.85
N LEU A 614 -24.53 1.62 3.52
CA LEU A 614 -24.85 0.48 4.38
C LEU A 614 -24.15 -0.77 3.83
N GLU A 615 -23.28 -1.37 4.63
CA GLU A 615 -22.59 -2.62 4.32
C GLU A 615 -23.08 -3.72 5.27
N ILE A 616 -23.46 -4.86 4.73
CA ILE A 616 -23.86 -6.04 5.48
C ILE A 616 -22.95 -7.17 5.00
N GLN A 617 -22.13 -7.69 5.92
CA GLN A 617 -21.21 -8.78 5.66
C GLN A 617 -21.54 -9.94 6.58
N GLN A 618 -21.59 -11.14 6.02
CA GLN A 618 -21.63 -12.37 6.80
C GLN A 618 -20.41 -13.21 6.43
N GLN A 619 -19.82 -13.88 7.41
CA GLN A 619 -18.81 -14.91 7.22
C GLN A 619 -19.29 -16.16 7.94
N ARG A 620 -19.21 -17.31 7.29
CA ARG A 620 -19.53 -18.61 7.89
C ARG A 620 -18.49 -19.63 7.46
N LEU A 621 -17.96 -20.36 8.43
CA LEU A 621 -17.10 -21.52 8.24
C LEU A 621 -17.81 -22.74 8.82
N ILE A 622 -18.04 -23.74 7.97
CA ILE A 622 -18.59 -25.03 8.37
C ILE A 622 -17.51 -26.08 8.11
N GLU A 623 -17.15 -26.83 9.14
CA GLU A 623 -16.20 -27.95 9.05
C GLU A 623 -16.87 -29.22 9.55
N ASP A 624 -16.78 -30.31 8.79
CA ASP A 624 -17.37 -31.61 9.12
C ASP A 624 -18.84 -31.51 9.57
N ALA A 625 -19.62 -30.72 8.81
CA ALA A 625 -21.02 -30.40 9.05
C ALA A 625 -21.32 -29.65 10.37
N LYS A 626 -20.31 -29.08 11.02
CA LYS A 626 -20.45 -28.22 12.20
C LYS A 626 -20.10 -26.78 11.84
N LEU A 627 -20.92 -25.83 12.29
CA LEU A 627 -20.59 -24.42 12.18
C LEU A 627 -19.47 -24.10 13.18
N VAL A 628 -18.28 -23.80 12.67
CA VAL A 628 -17.09 -23.47 13.47
C VAL A 628 -17.02 -21.98 13.72
N GLU A 629 -17.25 -21.17 12.68
CA GLU A 629 -17.20 -19.72 12.77
C GLU A 629 -18.41 -19.10 12.08
N SER A 630 -18.97 -18.05 12.67
CA SER A 630 -20.05 -17.27 12.06
C SER A 630 -20.03 -15.85 12.58
N THR A 631 -19.65 -14.91 11.73
CA THR A 631 -19.63 -13.48 12.05
C THR A 631 -20.58 -12.75 11.14
N MET A 632 -21.46 -11.93 11.71
CA MET A 632 -22.33 -11.00 10.98
C MET A 632 -21.93 -9.59 11.37
N ARG A 633 -21.64 -8.76 10.37
CA ARG A 633 -21.26 -7.37 10.54
C ARG A 633 -22.17 -6.47 9.72
N VAL A 634 -22.72 -5.46 10.36
CA VAL A 634 -23.51 -4.40 9.72
C VAL A 634 -22.78 -3.08 9.96
N ALA A 635 -22.33 -2.42 8.90
CA ALA A 635 -21.67 -1.14 8.95
C ALA A 635 -22.53 -0.05 8.29
N LEU A 636 -22.68 1.07 8.97
CA LEU A 636 -23.34 2.28 8.50
C LEU A 636 -22.28 3.36 8.40
N ASN A 637 -22.19 4.03 7.26
CA ASN A 637 -21.33 5.19 7.05
C ASN A 637 -22.17 6.34 6.52
N TYR A 638 -22.02 7.51 7.11
CA TYR A 638 -22.66 8.73 6.66
C TYR A 638 -21.63 9.87 6.57
N GLN A 639 -21.50 10.45 5.39
CA GLN A 639 -20.64 11.59 5.10
C GLN A 639 -21.49 12.87 5.14
N PHE A 640 -21.30 13.72 6.15
CA PHE A 640 -22.02 15.00 6.23
C PHE A 640 -21.46 15.99 5.21
N ASP A 641 -20.13 16.03 5.13
CA ASP A 641 -19.32 16.89 4.26
C ASP A 641 -17.97 16.19 3.99
N GLN A 642 -17.13 16.65 3.05
CA GLN A 642 -15.83 16.04 2.72
C GLN A 642 -14.96 15.75 3.95
N ARG A 643 -15.06 16.58 4.99
CA ARG A 643 -14.26 16.49 6.23
C ARG A 643 -15.04 16.11 7.49
N ILE A 644 -16.32 15.75 7.37
CA ILE A 644 -17.17 15.39 8.51
C ILE A 644 -17.90 14.09 8.20
N TYR A 645 -17.65 13.04 8.99
CA TYR A 645 -18.29 11.75 8.80
C TYR A 645 -18.59 11.02 10.10
N ALA A 646 -19.57 10.13 10.04
CA ALA A 646 -19.87 9.19 11.09
C ALA A 646 -19.90 7.77 10.55
N ARG A 647 -19.39 6.84 11.34
CA ARG A 647 -19.43 5.40 11.08
C ARG A 647 -20.00 4.68 12.30
N SER A 648 -20.82 3.67 12.08
CA SER A 648 -21.22 2.74 13.13
C SER A 648 -21.17 1.33 12.62
N THR A 649 -20.74 0.39 13.47
CA THR A 649 -20.70 -1.03 13.14
C THR A 649 -21.30 -1.84 14.26
N LEU A 650 -22.11 -2.82 13.91
CA LEU A 650 -22.59 -3.87 14.80
C LEU A 650 -22.04 -5.19 14.31
N GLU A 651 -21.41 -5.94 15.20
CA GLU A 651 -20.84 -7.25 14.93
C GLU A 651 -21.40 -8.28 15.91
N LEU A 652 -21.69 -9.47 15.38
CA LEU A 652 -22.26 -10.61 16.11
C LEU A 652 -21.50 -11.87 15.72
N THR A 653 -20.96 -12.59 16.70
CA THR A 653 -20.20 -13.83 16.48
C THR A 653 -21.01 -15.08 16.83
N ILE A 654 -20.48 -16.26 16.48
CA ILE A 654 -21.09 -17.57 16.79
C ILE A 654 -21.18 -17.80 18.30
N GLU A 655 -20.22 -17.26 19.05
CA GLU A 655 -20.18 -17.34 20.51
C GLU A 655 -21.22 -16.41 21.16
N LYS A 656 -22.00 -15.67 20.36
CA LYS A 656 -22.97 -14.64 20.77
C LYS A 656 -22.31 -13.38 21.33
N ASP A 657 -21.03 -13.19 21.07
CA ASP A 657 -20.39 -11.93 21.37
C ASP A 657 -21.00 -10.84 20.50
N ARG A 658 -21.13 -9.66 21.10
CA ARG A 658 -21.72 -8.49 20.45
C ARG A 658 -20.75 -7.35 20.58
N ARG A 659 -20.40 -6.76 19.44
CA ARG A 659 -19.60 -5.55 19.41
C ARG A 659 -20.36 -4.44 18.73
N PHE A 660 -20.60 -3.36 19.44
CA PHE A 660 -21.12 -2.13 18.88
C PHE A 660 -20.02 -1.07 18.90
N PHE A 661 -19.79 -0.48 17.74
CA PHE A 661 -18.82 0.59 17.56
C PHE A 661 -19.49 1.77 16.87
N ALA A 662 -19.16 2.97 17.31
CA ALA A 662 -19.57 4.22 16.69
C ALA A 662 -18.40 5.20 16.70
N LEU A 663 -18.17 5.85 15.57
CA LEU A 663 -17.15 6.84 15.33
C LEU A 663 -17.82 8.08 14.76
N PHE A 664 -17.52 9.23 15.34
CA PHE A 664 -17.69 10.53 14.72
C PHE A 664 -16.32 11.15 14.50
N ALA A 665 -16.08 11.65 13.29
CA ALA A 665 -14.83 12.26 12.89
C ALA A 665 -15.09 13.62 12.27
N TYR A 666 -14.31 14.61 12.72
CA TYR A 666 -14.26 15.94 12.15
C TYR A 666 -12.81 16.33 11.89
N GLU A 667 -12.48 16.51 10.61
CA GLU A 667 -11.21 17.05 10.17
C GLU A 667 -11.36 18.56 9.94
N TYR A 668 -10.92 19.37 10.89
CA TYR A 668 -11.00 20.83 10.74
C TYR A 668 -10.13 21.32 9.56
N LYS A 669 -8.95 20.72 9.42
CA LYS A 669 -8.00 20.89 8.32
C LYS A 669 -7.11 19.63 8.25
N PRO A 670 -6.41 19.36 7.13
CA PRO A 670 -5.53 18.22 7.00
C PRO A 670 -4.63 18.02 8.23
N GLU A 671 -4.58 16.79 8.72
CA GLU A 671 -3.84 16.36 9.92
C GLU A 671 -4.32 16.98 11.26
N SER A 672 -5.44 17.73 11.28
CA SER A 672 -6.03 18.32 12.50
C SER A 672 -7.44 17.78 12.72
N ASN A 673 -7.52 16.78 13.60
CA ASN A 673 -8.68 15.93 13.70
C ASN A 673 -9.26 15.90 15.10
N PHE A 674 -10.58 15.85 15.15
CA PHE A 674 -11.36 15.54 16.33
C PHE A 674 -12.11 14.23 16.10
N PHE A 675 -11.91 13.28 17.01
CA PHE A 675 -12.59 11.99 16.97
C PHE A 675 -13.30 11.71 18.27
N VAL A 676 -14.49 11.13 18.16
CA VAL A 676 -15.21 10.51 19.27
C VAL A 676 -15.55 9.10 18.85
N VAL A 677 -15.04 8.13 19.61
CA VAL A 677 -15.28 6.71 19.41
C VAL A 677 -15.98 6.16 20.64
N TYR A 678 -17.05 5.42 20.43
CA TYR A 678 -17.67 4.59 21.44
C TYR A 678 -17.59 3.14 20.99
N ASN A 679 -16.98 2.29 21.82
CA ASN A 679 -16.93 0.85 21.63
C ASN A 679 -17.58 0.17 22.82
N ASN A 680 -18.44 -0.81 22.55
CA ASN A 680 -19.10 -1.62 23.55
C ASN A 680 -18.98 -3.07 23.10
N TYR A 681 -18.28 -3.88 23.87
CA TYR A 681 -18.09 -5.29 23.64
C TYR A 681 -18.77 -6.07 24.76
N HIS A 682 -19.53 -7.08 24.39
CA HIS A 682 -20.18 -7.98 25.32
C HIS A 682 -19.89 -9.41 24.91
N SER A 683 -19.15 -10.13 25.75
CA SER A 683 -18.90 -11.55 25.61
C SER A 683 -20.03 -12.38 26.19
N LYS A 684 -20.26 -13.57 25.66
CA LYS A 684 -21.16 -14.56 26.25
C LYS A 684 -20.75 -15.01 27.66
N ASP A 685 -19.47 -14.97 27.98
CA ASP A 685 -18.96 -15.34 29.32
C ASP A 685 -19.19 -14.24 30.36
N GLY A 686 -19.90 -13.17 29.99
CA GLY A 686 -20.30 -12.10 30.89
C GLY A 686 -19.30 -10.95 30.97
N GLU A 687 -18.19 -11.03 30.24
CA GLU A 687 -17.27 -9.91 30.09
C GLU A 687 -17.96 -8.79 29.30
N ASN A 688 -17.97 -7.60 29.88
CA ASN A 688 -18.58 -6.43 29.27
C ASN A 688 -17.57 -5.31 29.32
N GLU A 689 -17.18 -4.80 28.17
CA GLU A 689 -16.23 -3.72 28.06
C GLU A 689 -16.87 -2.53 27.37
N GLN A 690 -16.75 -1.36 27.99
CA GLN A 690 -17.23 -0.09 27.45
C GLN A 690 -16.07 0.87 27.39
N ILE A 691 -15.79 1.39 26.20
CA ILE A 691 -14.74 2.37 25.95
C ILE A 691 -15.37 3.57 25.28
N LEU A 692 -15.17 4.74 25.88
CA LEU A 692 -15.31 6.02 25.19
C LEU A 692 -13.90 6.54 24.94
N PHE A 693 -13.57 6.83 23.69
CA PHE A 693 -12.28 7.40 23.31
C PHE A 693 -12.53 8.74 22.63
N VAL A 694 -11.94 9.80 23.17
CA VAL A 694 -11.98 11.14 22.57
C VAL A 694 -10.56 11.57 22.27
N LYS A 695 -10.35 12.07 21.07
CA LYS A 695 -9.04 12.51 20.58
C LYS A 695 -9.16 13.87 19.93
N LEU A 696 -8.20 14.73 20.25
CA LEU A 696 -7.99 16.01 19.61
C LEU A 696 -6.54 16.10 19.15
N VAL A 697 -6.35 16.40 17.86
CA VAL A 697 -5.06 16.67 17.24
C VAL A 697 -5.13 18.04 16.58
N TYR A 698 -4.09 18.85 16.74
CA TYR A 698 -4.02 20.14 16.08
C TYR A 698 -2.67 20.33 15.39
N LEU A 699 -2.65 20.43 14.06
CA LEU A 699 -1.44 20.77 13.32
C LEU A 699 -1.18 22.27 13.41
N GLN A 700 -0.06 22.65 14.02
CA GLN A 700 0.49 23.99 13.93
C GLN A 700 1.61 24.01 12.89
N LYS A 701 1.49 24.87 11.88
CA LYS A 701 2.57 25.20 10.96
C LYS A 701 3.33 26.41 11.53
N LEU A 702 4.62 26.28 11.80
CA LEU A 702 5.49 27.33 12.35
C LEU A 702 6.55 27.71 11.31
N PHE A 703 6.76 29.03 11.14
CA PHE A 703 7.77 29.62 10.26
C PHE A 703 7.88 28.94 8.88
N GLY A 704 7.00 29.33 7.96
CA GLY A 704 7.05 29.01 6.54
C GLY A 704 7.12 30.31 5.75
#